data_AF-N1UHJ1-F1
#
_entry.id   AF-N1UHJ1-F1
#
_cell.length_a   1.000
_cell.length_b   1.000
_cell.length_c   1.000
_cell.angle_alpha   90.00
_cell.angle_beta   90.00
_cell.angle_gamma   90.00
#
_symmetry.space_group_name_H-M   'P 1'
#
loop_
_entity.id
_entity.type
_entity.pdbx_description
1 polymer ?
#
loop_
_entity_poly.entity_id
_entity_poly.type
_entity_poly.pdbx_seq_one_letter_code
_entity_poly.pdbx_strand_id
1 'polypeptide(L)'
;MTANFVLYCFWAIENAKRSGFSIPFLFINATYLLFVYEKVFFFPKLSQGNENSGGVFPKWNRIFYPAFLVFNSLCFGYTGYLQLRESYPNLSSHFMLFGAVLFSLWILLSRKKSEFFSASERVIFETIHLYLLLGFTFAALLDFSEGSWLTFSWIAFAGAISLLSSNSENVQIRTLSQGFWIAALFKLYFFNSMDDVNRLFLFNERFALYLLASVFLSGTYYIQKNKNFSKFDRGFIFMGIFTLILGTLSDVYHTVHNEHYRNLGYSYVLAFYASLFLFTGFKYSFKSLRIAGALVSMILVGKLYFYDIWTMSKIVRIIAGFTLGLGFILISVYYQKFKEKLANYQNSSGFLLLLFVLFGSFVVSPFSPLEAETINTKGYRYYKEIKIPKISRKGVAEEDNVFYGKIKLDEDIVRHSGINDRRIVHNGRAIPFISRNTFANSNDAGEVGVKLLFEEKNEDDNNRIYVLKLPKVPVKAQYSSILVQGLGEYEVNGKIYLGKNPQDDWRLDSEFKVYNYSGGYASNQIRFEAQRNETYVRIETDSDVSLTFLKATYKPIIERAEFKRVLERTDLEFGFNADTRSSVFYFRNPMRIPIHRAFLFVKEKKFERKVNVFFKNSSKEFELLGDGIIFNKSNGSSDTNLVFSKPISSELKLEIFDGDDDPLALEKMEIFTLQEEIVFPLHLETDQEVQDLKIFYGNPYAQPVEFDFEKTFSESVFQNEALIQEERENENFGYSMGEPPVSTWIIRIFFFLGLTILAFLTYRVFRFKVSVET
;
A
#
# COMPACT_ATOMS: atom_id res chain seq x y z
N MET A 1 32.03 21.73 2.45
CA MET A 1 31.32 20.51 1.97
C MET A 1 30.02 20.28 2.72
N THR A 2 30.06 19.95 4.02
CA THR A 2 28.85 19.95 4.88
C THR A 2 28.13 21.29 4.76
N ALA A 3 28.86 22.42 4.75
CA ALA A 3 28.29 23.73 4.48
C ALA A 3 27.54 23.83 3.14
N ASN A 4 28.05 23.28 2.04
CA ASN A 4 27.37 23.32 0.72
C ASN A 4 26.15 22.40 0.68
N PHE A 5 26.24 21.20 1.26
CA PHE A 5 25.09 20.30 1.37
C PHE A 5 24.04 20.83 2.34
N VAL A 6 24.45 21.50 3.42
CA VAL A 6 23.55 22.15 4.39
C VAL A 6 22.90 23.39 3.77
N LEU A 7 23.67 24.26 3.09
CA LEU A 7 23.15 25.39 2.31
C LEU A 7 22.18 24.91 1.24
N TYR A 8 22.51 23.79 0.57
CA TYR A 8 21.62 23.17 -0.39
C TYR A 8 20.35 22.64 0.25
N CYS A 9 20.45 21.92 1.38
CA CYS A 9 19.27 21.44 2.10
C CYS A 9 18.39 22.61 2.54
N PHE A 10 18.98 23.70 3.05
CA PHE A 10 18.24 24.91 3.40
C PHE A 10 17.55 25.55 2.19
N TRP A 11 18.25 25.69 1.06
CA TRP A 11 17.67 26.18 -0.18
C TRP A 11 16.55 25.26 -0.71
N ALA A 12 16.77 23.94 -0.67
CA ALA A 12 15.86 22.94 -1.21
C ALA A 12 14.56 22.85 -0.38
N ILE A 13 14.62 22.99 0.95
CA ILE A 13 13.45 23.01 1.82
C ILE A 13 12.46 24.11 1.38
N GLU A 14 12.96 25.27 0.97
CA GLU A 14 12.14 26.43 0.61
C GLU A 14 11.77 26.45 -0.89
N ASN A 15 12.67 25.99 -1.77
CA ASN A 15 12.54 26.21 -3.21
C ASN A 15 12.29 24.95 -4.03
N ALA A 16 12.44 23.73 -3.48
CA ALA A 16 12.32 22.50 -4.27
C ALA A 16 10.90 22.30 -4.84
N LYS A 17 9.86 22.67 -4.08
CA LYS A 17 8.45 22.63 -4.54
C LYS A 17 8.17 23.63 -5.69
N ARG A 18 9.00 24.67 -5.83
CA ARG A 18 8.86 25.75 -6.85
C ARG A 18 9.79 25.57 -8.05
N SER A 19 10.85 24.79 -7.90
CA SER A 19 11.85 24.56 -8.94
C SER A 19 11.50 23.33 -9.80
N GLY A 20 11.61 23.44 -11.12
CA GLY A 20 11.51 22.27 -12.02
C GLY A 20 12.64 21.26 -11.78
N PHE A 21 12.45 20.01 -12.19
CA PHE A 21 13.39 18.89 -12.00
C PHE A 21 14.86 19.20 -12.35
N SER A 22 15.09 20.01 -13.39
CA SER A 22 16.43 20.26 -13.95
C SER A 22 17.37 21.02 -13.01
N ILE A 23 16.86 22.01 -12.27
CA ILE A 23 17.70 22.91 -11.46
C ILE A 23 18.33 22.17 -10.28
N PRO A 24 17.56 21.45 -9.44
CA PRO A 24 18.14 20.74 -8.31
C PRO A 24 18.97 19.53 -8.73
N PHE A 25 18.54 18.82 -9.78
CA PHE A 25 19.33 17.73 -10.36
C PHE A 25 20.69 18.24 -10.84
N LEU A 26 20.75 19.35 -11.60
CA LEU A 26 22.01 19.92 -12.06
C LEU A 26 22.87 20.41 -10.90
N PHE A 27 22.28 21.02 -9.87
CA PHE A 27 23.01 21.53 -8.71
C PHE A 27 23.69 20.40 -7.91
N ILE A 28 22.97 19.33 -7.57
CA ILE A 28 23.53 18.18 -6.84
C ILE A 28 24.65 17.53 -7.63
N ASN A 29 24.42 17.32 -8.93
CA ASN A 29 25.41 16.71 -9.82
C ASN A 29 26.63 17.62 -10.02
N ALA A 30 26.44 18.92 -10.22
CA ALA A 30 27.52 19.88 -10.34
C ALA A 30 28.35 19.97 -9.06
N THR A 31 27.72 19.98 -7.89
CA THR A 31 28.40 20.01 -6.59
C THR A 31 29.25 18.76 -6.36
N TYR A 32 28.71 17.58 -6.71
CA TYR A 32 29.45 16.33 -6.63
C TYR A 32 30.61 16.30 -7.65
N LEU A 33 30.36 16.68 -8.91
CA LEU A 33 31.36 16.67 -9.97
C LEU A 33 32.49 17.68 -9.74
N LEU A 34 32.18 18.90 -9.32
CA LEU A 34 33.18 19.91 -8.96
C LEU A 34 34.13 19.37 -7.90
N PHE A 35 33.61 18.64 -6.92
CA PHE A 35 34.43 18.07 -5.86
C PHE A 35 35.32 16.91 -6.34
N VAL A 36 34.78 15.95 -7.08
CA VAL A 36 35.60 14.85 -7.62
C VAL A 36 36.66 15.41 -8.57
N TYR A 37 36.32 16.43 -9.36
CA TYR A 37 37.27 17.14 -10.22
C TYR A 37 38.36 17.87 -9.42
N GLU A 38 38.01 18.59 -8.35
CA GLU A 38 38.96 19.29 -7.47
C GLU A 38 39.96 18.31 -6.81
N LYS A 39 39.51 17.14 -6.34
CA LYS A 39 40.40 16.16 -5.72
C LYS A 39 41.22 15.34 -6.72
N VAL A 40 40.68 15.05 -7.90
CA VAL A 40 41.40 14.31 -8.97
C VAL A 40 42.42 15.21 -9.69
N PHE A 41 42.19 16.52 -9.78
CA PHE A 41 43.06 17.42 -10.55
C PHE A 41 43.82 18.49 -9.75
N PHE A 42 43.29 19.02 -8.63
CA PHE A 42 43.94 20.12 -7.90
C PHE A 42 44.73 19.67 -6.66
N PHE A 43 44.43 18.51 -6.06
CA PHE A 43 45.10 18.04 -4.83
C PHE A 43 45.80 16.67 -4.92
N PRO A 44 46.55 16.33 -6.00
CA PRO A 44 47.34 15.08 -6.00
C PRO A 44 48.41 15.05 -4.89
N LYS A 45 48.85 16.22 -4.40
CA LYS A 45 49.91 16.36 -3.39
C LYS A 45 49.48 16.10 -1.95
N LEU A 46 48.19 16.15 -1.61
CA LEU A 46 47.73 15.92 -0.22
C LEU A 46 47.85 14.44 0.20
N SER A 47 47.96 13.49 -0.74
CA SER A 47 48.09 12.07 -0.40
C SER A 47 49.53 11.60 -0.15
N GLN A 48 50.51 12.41 -0.57
CA GLN A 48 51.90 12.11 -0.26
C GLN A 48 52.12 12.29 1.24
N GLY A 49 52.45 11.21 1.95
CA GLY A 49 52.83 11.22 3.37
C GLY A 49 54.17 11.90 3.63
N ASN A 50 54.52 12.88 2.80
CA ASN A 50 55.69 13.73 2.91
C ASN A 50 55.27 15.00 3.66
N GLU A 51 56.08 15.44 4.62
CA GLU A 51 55.78 16.60 5.48
C GLU A 51 55.62 17.90 4.67
N ASN A 52 56.15 17.92 3.44
CA ASN A 52 56.05 19.04 2.50
C ASN A 52 54.74 19.08 1.67
N SER A 53 53.74 18.24 1.99
CA SER A 53 52.46 18.15 1.24
C SER A 53 51.45 19.27 1.54
N GLY A 54 51.74 20.14 2.53
CA GLY A 54 50.85 21.24 2.91
C GLY A 54 49.52 20.81 3.56
N GLY A 55 49.37 19.54 3.92
CA GLY A 55 48.20 19.04 4.64
C GLY A 55 48.31 19.27 6.14
N VAL A 56 47.19 19.62 6.80
CA VAL A 56 47.13 19.85 8.25
C VAL A 56 47.55 18.60 9.05
N PHE A 57 47.32 17.39 8.51
CA PHE A 57 47.75 16.12 9.11
C PHE A 57 48.25 15.10 8.06
N PRO A 58 49.49 15.23 7.55
CA PRO A 58 50.00 14.43 6.43
C PRO A 58 49.96 12.91 6.67
N LYS A 59 50.22 12.47 7.92
CA LYS A 59 50.19 11.05 8.31
C LYS A 59 48.79 10.45 8.33
N TRP A 60 47.76 11.26 8.57
CA TRP A 60 46.37 10.81 8.67
C TRP A 60 45.60 10.88 7.35
N ASN A 61 46.18 11.52 6.31
CA ASN A 61 45.54 11.64 5.00
C ASN A 61 45.22 10.28 4.36
N ARG A 62 45.98 9.21 4.68
CA ARG A 62 45.68 7.84 4.26
C ARG A 62 44.35 7.29 4.79
N ILE A 63 43.87 7.80 5.94
CA ILE A 63 42.59 7.41 6.57
C ILE A 63 41.49 8.40 6.20
N PHE A 64 41.79 9.70 6.24
CA PHE A 64 40.81 10.73 5.93
C PHE A 64 40.36 10.71 4.47
N TYR A 65 41.25 10.39 3.52
CA TYR A 65 40.89 10.35 2.10
C TYR A 65 39.81 9.30 1.76
N PRO A 66 39.96 8.02 2.14
CA PRO A 66 38.90 7.02 1.99
C PRO A 66 37.58 7.40 2.67
N ALA A 67 37.66 7.82 3.93
CA ALA A 67 36.48 8.14 4.73
C ALA A 67 35.70 9.31 4.13
N PHE A 68 36.42 10.33 3.63
CA PHE A 68 35.83 11.48 2.98
C PHE A 68 35.15 11.11 1.67
N LEU A 69 35.76 10.23 0.86
CA LEU A 69 35.20 9.81 -0.41
C LEU A 69 33.89 9.03 -0.25
N VAL A 70 33.83 8.16 0.76
CA VAL A 70 32.59 7.47 1.17
C VAL A 70 31.55 8.49 1.63
N PHE A 71 31.91 9.38 2.55
CA PHE A 71 30.99 10.38 3.10
C PHE A 71 30.39 11.29 2.02
N ASN A 72 31.20 11.79 1.09
CA ASN A 72 30.72 12.62 -0.01
C ASN A 72 29.76 11.90 -0.95
N SER A 73 30.06 10.64 -1.26
CA SER A 73 29.21 9.82 -2.12
C SER A 73 27.88 9.48 -1.43
N LEU A 74 27.90 9.23 -0.11
CA LEU A 74 26.68 9.01 0.67
C LEU A 74 25.83 10.29 0.79
N CYS A 75 26.46 11.46 1.01
CA CYS A 75 25.74 12.74 1.02
C CYS A 75 25.08 13.03 -0.34
N PHE A 76 25.80 12.79 -1.45
CA PHE A 76 25.25 12.90 -2.80
C PHE A 76 24.02 11.99 -3.01
N GLY A 77 24.15 10.71 -2.64
CA GLY A 77 23.04 9.76 -2.74
C GLY A 77 21.84 10.14 -1.89
N TYR A 78 22.07 10.47 -0.61
CA TYR A 78 21.02 10.80 0.35
C TYR A 78 20.25 12.08 -0.02
N THR A 79 20.97 13.15 -0.36
CA THR A 79 20.34 14.43 -0.70
C THR A 79 19.57 14.37 -2.01
N GLY A 80 20.11 13.71 -3.04
CA GLY A 80 19.36 13.49 -4.28
C GLY A 80 18.18 12.53 -4.13
N TYR A 81 18.31 11.51 -3.27
CA TYR A 81 17.20 10.60 -2.98
C TYR A 81 16.04 11.29 -2.28
N LEU A 82 16.29 12.02 -1.19
CA LEU A 82 15.23 12.72 -0.45
C LEU A 82 14.46 13.67 -1.34
N GLN A 83 15.18 14.50 -2.08
CA GLN A 83 14.57 15.48 -2.96
C GLN A 83 13.70 14.86 -4.05
N LEU A 84 14.22 13.83 -4.72
CA LEU A 84 13.46 13.15 -5.76
C LEU A 84 12.32 12.35 -5.17
N ARG A 85 12.45 11.77 -3.99
CA ARG A 85 11.35 11.06 -3.34
C ARG A 85 10.18 12.00 -3.02
N GLU A 86 10.46 13.22 -2.58
CA GLU A 86 9.43 14.22 -2.28
C GLU A 86 8.81 14.81 -3.55
N SER A 87 9.63 15.17 -4.53
CA SER A 87 9.19 15.92 -5.72
C SER A 87 8.79 15.03 -6.90
N TYR A 88 9.50 13.91 -7.11
CA TYR A 88 9.37 13.00 -8.26
C TYR A 88 9.63 11.53 -7.86
N PRO A 89 8.75 10.91 -7.04
CA PRO A 89 9.02 9.62 -6.38
C PRO A 89 9.32 8.46 -7.34
N ASN A 90 8.92 8.55 -8.61
CA ASN A 90 9.20 7.52 -9.61
C ASN A 90 10.62 7.60 -10.20
N LEU A 91 11.35 8.70 -9.97
CA LEU A 91 12.70 8.96 -10.49
C LEU A 91 13.81 8.81 -9.43
N SER A 92 13.46 8.63 -8.15
CA SER A 92 14.44 8.42 -7.08
C SER A 92 15.32 7.19 -7.33
N SER A 93 14.71 6.10 -7.80
CA SER A 93 15.44 4.89 -8.19
C SER A 93 16.38 5.12 -9.38
N HIS A 94 15.98 5.91 -10.38
CA HIS A 94 16.81 6.28 -11.54
C HIS A 94 18.01 7.11 -11.13
N PHE A 95 17.87 7.99 -10.13
CA PHE A 95 18.99 8.77 -9.62
C PHE A 95 20.03 7.90 -8.92
N MET A 96 19.60 6.95 -8.09
CA MET A 96 20.52 5.98 -7.51
C MET A 96 21.24 5.16 -8.60
N LEU A 97 20.51 4.76 -9.65
CA LEU A 97 21.09 4.07 -10.80
C LEU A 97 22.08 4.94 -11.57
N PHE A 98 21.78 6.22 -11.75
CA PHE A 98 22.70 7.20 -12.33
C PHE A 98 23.98 7.34 -11.51
N GLY A 99 23.87 7.41 -10.18
CA GLY A 99 25.03 7.40 -9.27
C GLY A 99 25.89 6.14 -9.47
N ALA A 100 25.27 4.97 -9.60
CA ALA A 100 25.98 3.72 -9.89
C ALA A 100 26.74 3.79 -11.23
N VAL A 101 26.11 4.28 -12.31
CA VAL A 101 26.76 4.50 -13.60
C VAL A 101 27.95 5.45 -13.47
N LEU A 102 27.79 6.54 -12.72
CA LEU A 102 28.83 7.53 -12.48
C LEU A 102 30.04 6.90 -11.77
N PHE A 103 29.83 6.10 -10.72
CA PHE A 103 30.92 5.39 -10.03
C PHE A 103 31.63 4.39 -10.95
N SER A 104 30.90 3.68 -11.81
CA SER A 104 31.53 2.79 -12.80
C SER A 104 32.40 3.56 -13.80
N LEU A 105 31.98 4.76 -14.22
CA LEU A 105 32.77 5.63 -15.09
C LEU A 105 34.01 6.15 -14.37
N TRP A 106 33.92 6.51 -13.09
CA TRP A 106 35.07 6.93 -12.30
C TRP A 106 36.15 5.87 -12.20
N ILE A 107 35.76 4.59 -12.05
CA ILE A 107 36.70 3.47 -12.08
C ILE A 107 37.40 3.36 -13.44
N LEU A 108 36.66 3.49 -14.55
CA LEU A 108 37.27 3.43 -15.88
C LEU A 108 38.19 4.62 -16.16
N LEU A 109 37.82 5.81 -15.68
CA LEU A 109 38.61 7.03 -15.82
C LEU A 109 39.90 6.99 -15.00
N SER A 110 39.86 6.51 -13.75
CA SER A 110 41.05 6.36 -12.92
C SER A 110 42.06 5.39 -13.56
N ARG A 111 41.56 4.38 -14.28
CA ARG A 111 42.40 3.43 -15.02
C ARG A 111 43.08 4.03 -16.24
N LYS A 112 42.39 4.90 -16.97
CA LYS A 112 42.92 5.60 -18.14
C LYS A 112 43.92 6.70 -17.75
N LYS A 113 43.75 7.29 -16.57
CA LYS A 113 44.60 8.36 -16.02
C LYS A 113 45.58 7.84 -14.97
N SER A 114 46.25 6.74 -15.28
CA SER A 114 47.16 6.06 -14.35
C SER A 114 48.34 6.92 -13.88
N GLU A 115 48.71 7.94 -14.65
CA GLU A 115 49.81 8.86 -14.35
C GLU A 115 49.52 9.81 -13.17
N PHE A 116 48.24 10.02 -12.83
CA PHE A 116 47.82 10.97 -11.79
C PHE A 116 47.66 10.36 -10.40
N PHE A 117 47.66 9.03 -10.29
CA PHE A 117 47.46 8.30 -9.03
C PHE A 117 48.68 7.44 -8.71
N SER A 118 49.08 7.38 -7.44
CA SER A 118 49.98 6.30 -7.03
C SER A 118 49.26 4.95 -7.07
N ALA A 119 50.00 3.85 -7.23
CA ALA A 119 49.41 2.52 -7.38
C ALA A 119 48.50 2.13 -6.20
N SER A 120 48.89 2.48 -4.97
CA SER A 120 48.11 2.20 -3.76
C SER A 120 46.83 3.05 -3.66
N GLU A 121 46.91 4.33 -4.02
CA GLU A 121 45.75 5.23 -4.05
C GLU A 121 44.72 4.81 -5.07
N ARG A 122 45.17 4.38 -6.25
CA ARG A 122 44.28 3.88 -7.29
C ARG A 122 43.54 2.62 -6.84
N VAL A 123 44.21 1.69 -6.16
CA VAL A 123 43.56 0.48 -5.62
C VAL A 123 42.50 0.86 -4.59
N ILE A 124 42.79 1.79 -3.68
CA ILE A 124 41.83 2.28 -2.69
C ILE A 124 40.64 2.97 -3.36
N PHE A 125 40.90 3.87 -4.32
CA PHE A 125 39.88 4.60 -5.07
C PHE A 125 38.96 3.64 -5.84
N GLU A 126 39.52 2.70 -6.60
CA GLU A 126 38.76 1.69 -7.35
C GLU A 126 37.92 0.81 -6.42
N THR A 127 38.47 0.43 -5.27
CA THR A 127 37.77 -0.41 -4.27
C THR A 127 36.57 0.32 -3.67
N ILE A 128 36.72 1.58 -3.25
CA ILE A 128 35.62 2.35 -2.68
C ILE A 128 34.51 2.58 -3.72
N HIS A 129 34.88 2.97 -4.94
CA HIS A 129 33.91 3.18 -6.01
C HIS A 129 33.21 1.88 -6.42
N LEU A 130 33.87 0.73 -6.31
CA LEU A 130 33.25 -0.56 -6.54
C LEU A 130 32.18 -0.86 -5.48
N TYR A 131 32.46 -0.60 -4.20
CA TYR A 131 31.46 -0.76 -3.14
C TYR A 131 30.29 0.23 -3.29
N LEU A 132 30.57 1.48 -3.66
CA LEU A 132 29.54 2.49 -3.93
C LEU A 132 28.69 2.12 -5.15
N LEU A 133 29.31 1.63 -6.24
CA LEU A 133 28.64 1.08 -7.41
C LEU A 133 27.66 -0.02 -7.01
N LEU A 134 28.12 -1.02 -6.25
CA LEU A 134 27.26 -2.12 -5.79
C LEU A 134 26.14 -1.61 -4.87
N GLY A 135 26.46 -0.75 -3.89
CA GLY A 135 25.49 -0.20 -2.95
C GLY A 135 24.39 0.63 -3.61
N PHE A 136 24.74 1.51 -4.54
CA PHE A 136 23.77 2.34 -5.27
C PHE A 136 22.95 1.53 -6.26
N THR A 137 23.54 0.53 -6.93
CA THR A 137 22.79 -0.40 -7.78
C THR A 137 21.73 -1.13 -6.97
N PHE A 138 22.11 -1.59 -5.77
CA PHE A 138 21.20 -2.26 -4.87
C PHE A 138 20.08 -1.33 -4.37
N ALA A 139 20.43 -0.12 -3.93
CA ALA A 139 19.45 0.89 -3.50
C ALA A 139 18.47 1.26 -4.62
N ALA A 140 18.94 1.42 -5.85
CA ALA A 140 18.10 1.68 -7.02
C ALA A 140 17.10 0.54 -7.26
N LEU A 141 17.57 -0.70 -7.20
CA LEU A 141 16.74 -1.89 -7.35
C LEU A 141 15.70 -2.02 -6.22
N LEU A 142 16.08 -1.72 -4.98
CA LEU A 142 15.17 -1.75 -3.83
C LEU A 142 14.04 -0.74 -3.94
N ASP A 143 14.37 0.49 -4.33
CA ASP A 143 13.40 1.59 -4.42
C ASP A 143 12.43 1.42 -5.61
N PHE A 144 12.94 0.90 -6.74
CA PHE A 144 12.14 0.64 -7.95
C PHE A 144 11.19 -0.54 -7.81
N SER A 145 11.57 -1.57 -7.04
CA SER A 145 10.87 -2.85 -7.04
C SER A 145 9.83 -2.97 -5.93
N GLU A 146 8.69 -3.60 -6.22
CA GLU A 146 7.60 -3.83 -5.25
C GLU A 146 7.16 -5.30 -5.23
N GLY A 147 6.66 -5.78 -4.09
CA GLY A 147 6.15 -7.15 -3.94
C GLY A 147 7.14 -8.21 -4.43
N SER A 148 6.68 -9.12 -5.31
CA SER A 148 7.51 -10.19 -5.89
C SER A 148 8.70 -9.68 -6.72
N TRP A 149 8.58 -8.51 -7.36
CA TRP A 149 9.69 -7.90 -8.11
C TRP A 149 10.83 -7.48 -7.18
N LEU A 150 10.53 -7.12 -5.94
CA LEU A 150 11.56 -6.80 -4.95
C LEU A 150 12.40 -8.04 -4.66
N THR A 151 11.75 -9.18 -4.39
CA THR A 151 12.45 -10.46 -4.17
C THR A 151 13.25 -10.90 -5.40
N PHE A 152 12.70 -10.72 -6.61
CA PHE A 152 13.44 -10.92 -7.87
C PHE A 152 14.73 -10.08 -7.90
N SER A 153 14.65 -8.79 -7.57
CA SER A 153 15.79 -7.88 -7.57
C SER A 153 16.89 -8.29 -6.59
N TRP A 154 16.54 -8.78 -5.39
CA TRP A 154 17.51 -9.34 -4.44
C TRP A 154 18.24 -10.57 -5.01
N ILE A 155 17.50 -11.51 -5.61
CA ILE A 155 18.05 -12.73 -6.19
C ILE A 155 18.94 -12.41 -7.39
N ALA A 156 18.46 -11.56 -8.31
CA ALA A 156 19.20 -11.14 -9.49
C ALA A 156 20.49 -10.40 -9.12
N PHE A 157 20.43 -9.52 -8.12
CA PHE A 157 21.60 -8.80 -7.62
C PHE A 157 22.62 -9.73 -6.96
N ALA A 158 22.18 -10.66 -6.09
CA ALA A 158 23.05 -11.65 -5.49
C ALA A 158 23.71 -12.55 -6.54
N GLY A 159 22.95 -13.00 -7.54
CA GLY A 159 23.45 -13.76 -8.69
C GLY A 159 24.48 -12.99 -9.50
N ALA A 160 24.21 -11.73 -9.83
CA ALA A 160 25.13 -10.86 -10.56
C ALA A 160 26.45 -10.65 -9.80
N ILE A 161 26.40 -10.34 -8.50
CA ILE A 161 27.61 -10.20 -7.67
C ILE A 161 28.38 -11.53 -7.62
N SER A 162 27.69 -12.68 -7.53
CA SER A 162 28.38 -13.96 -7.52
C SER A 162 29.10 -14.26 -8.83
N LEU A 163 28.51 -13.90 -9.98
CA LEU A 163 29.15 -14.00 -11.28
C LEU A 163 30.38 -13.09 -11.37
N LEU A 164 30.26 -11.84 -10.92
CA LEU A 164 31.37 -10.88 -10.90
C LEU A 164 32.49 -11.33 -9.94
N SER A 165 32.13 -11.81 -8.76
CA SER A 165 33.08 -12.30 -7.76
C SER A 165 33.84 -13.52 -8.27
N SER A 166 33.18 -14.41 -9.03
CA SER A 166 33.82 -15.60 -9.60
C SER A 166 34.93 -15.26 -10.61
N ASN A 167 34.82 -14.13 -11.31
CA ASN A 167 35.85 -13.63 -12.22
C ASN A 167 36.95 -12.84 -11.49
N SER A 168 36.70 -12.38 -10.27
CA SER A 168 37.65 -11.63 -9.46
C SER A 168 38.39 -12.53 -8.48
N GLU A 169 39.70 -12.34 -8.31
CA GLU A 169 40.44 -13.00 -7.21
C GLU A 169 40.22 -12.31 -5.84
N ASN A 170 39.30 -11.35 -5.74
CA ASN A 170 39.10 -10.58 -4.53
C ASN A 170 38.20 -11.34 -3.53
N VAL A 171 38.82 -11.81 -2.44
CA VAL A 171 38.15 -12.54 -1.36
C VAL A 171 36.99 -11.72 -0.75
N GLN A 172 37.12 -10.40 -0.64
CA GLN A 172 36.11 -9.55 -0.02
C GLN A 172 34.79 -9.53 -0.81
N ILE A 173 34.86 -9.49 -2.15
CA ILE A 173 33.67 -9.50 -3.02
C ILE A 173 32.97 -10.86 -2.94
N ARG A 174 33.74 -11.95 -2.80
CA ARG A 174 33.18 -13.30 -2.60
C ARG A 174 32.42 -13.39 -1.27
N THR A 175 32.97 -12.87 -0.18
CA THR A 175 32.28 -12.82 1.13
C THR A 175 31.04 -11.93 1.08
N LEU A 176 31.12 -10.77 0.42
CA LEU A 176 29.98 -9.89 0.23
C LEU A 176 28.83 -10.59 -0.54
N SER A 177 29.18 -11.35 -1.58
CA SER A 177 28.22 -12.13 -2.36
C SER A 177 27.47 -13.16 -1.51
N GLN A 178 28.17 -13.82 -0.58
CA GLN A 178 27.56 -14.78 0.34
C GLN A 178 26.55 -14.07 1.28
N GLY A 179 26.90 -12.89 1.79
CA GLY A 179 25.98 -12.07 2.61
C GLY A 179 24.69 -11.71 1.86
N PHE A 180 24.80 -11.29 0.59
CA PHE A 180 23.62 -10.99 -0.23
C PHE A 180 22.77 -12.24 -0.52
N TRP A 181 23.38 -13.41 -0.73
CA TRP A 181 22.62 -14.65 -0.88
C TRP A 181 21.83 -15.02 0.37
N ILE A 182 22.44 -14.88 1.56
CA ILE A 182 21.75 -15.16 2.82
C ILE A 182 20.52 -14.24 2.96
N ALA A 183 20.70 -12.94 2.71
CA ALA A 183 19.60 -11.98 2.80
C ALA A 183 18.52 -12.19 1.72
N ALA A 184 18.92 -12.51 0.48
CA ALA A 184 17.99 -12.79 -0.61
C ALA A 184 17.15 -14.05 -0.34
N LEU A 185 17.77 -15.12 0.18
CA LEU A 185 17.06 -16.36 0.52
C LEU A 185 16.19 -16.19 1.77
N PHE A 186 16.66 -15.45 2.77
CA PHE A 186 15.86 -15.11 3.93
C PHE A 186 14.61 -14.32 3.53
N LYS A 187 14.76 -13.35 2.64
CA LYS A 187 13.62 -12.62 2.07
C LYS A 187 12.67 -13.54 1.29
N LEU A 188 13.22 -14.38 0.40
CA LEU A 188 12.43 -15.31 -0.43
C LEU A 188 11.60 -16.28 0.43
N TYR A 189 12.17 -16.80 1.51
CA TYR A 189 11.54 -17.83 2.34
C TYR A 189 10.58 -17.27 3.38
N PHE A 190 10.83 -16.06 3.92
CA PHE A 190 10.08 -15.56 5.09
C PHE A 190 9.30 -14.26 4.83
N PHE A 191 9.74 -13.40 3.91
CA PHE A 191 9.16 -12.05 3.72
C PHE A 191 8.48 -11.85 2.38
N ASN A 192 8.57 -12.80 1.46
CA ASN A 192 7.84 -12.72 0.21
C ASN A 192 6.40 -13.13 0.49
N SER A 193 5.53 -12.16 0.81
CA SER A 193 4.08 -12.38 0.93
C SER A 193 3.60 -12.93 -0.39
N MET A 194 3.42 -14.24 -0.45
CA MET A 194 2.99 -14.92 -1.65
C MET A 194 1.51 -14.64 -1.78
N ASP A 195 1.15 -13.64 -2.59
CA ASP A 195 -0.25 -13.33 -2.85
C ASP A 195 -0.97 -14.62 -3.23
N ASP A 196 -2.11 -14.86 -2.58
CA ASP A 196 -2.92 -16.08 -2.70
C ASP A 196 -3.60 -16.20 -4.07
N VAL A 197 -3.22 -15.35 -5.04
CA VAL A 197 -3.77 -15.33 -6.39
C VAL A 197 -3.66 -16.72 -7.03
N ASN A 198 -4.77 -17.18 -7.60
CA ASN A 198 -4.84 -18.45 -8.29
C ASN A 198 -3.98 -18.38 -9.55
N ARG A 199 -2.99 -19.26 -9.64
CA ARG A 199 -2.06 -19.33 -10.77
C ARG A 199 -1.84 -20.79 -11.17
N LEU A 200 -1.34 -21.01 -12.38
CA LEU A 200 -1.06 -22.37 -12.88
C LEU A 200 0.17 -22.97 -12.17
N PHE A 201 0.08 -24.27 -11.87
CA PHE A 201 1.18 -25.05 -11.29
C PHE A 201 2.45 -24.92 -12.16
N LEU A 202 3.57 -24.59 -11.53
CA LEU A 202 4.90 -24.29 -12.12
C LEU A 202 4.96 -23.11 -13.11
N PHE A 203 3.81 -22.58 -13.55
CA PHE A 203 3.71 -21.43 -14.45
C PHE A 203 3.22 -20.20 -13.69
N ASN A 204 3.99 -19.82 -12.67
CA ASN A 204 3.69 -18.66 -11.83
C ASN A 204 4.96 -17.94 -11.37
N GLU A 205 4.81 -16.67 -10.99
CA GLU A 205 5.91 -15.83 -10.51
C GLU A 205 6.58 -16.40 -9.26
N ARG A 206 5.83 -17.07 -8.37
CA ARG A 206 6.37 -17.65 -7.13
C ARG A 206 7.40 -18.71 -7.45
N PHE A 207 7.02 -19.74 -8.19
CA PHE A 207 7.91 -20.81 -8.62
C PHE A 207 9.08 -20.26 -9.45
N ALA A 208 8.84 -19.25 -10.31
CA ALA A 208 9.88 -18.62 -11.09
C ALA A 208 11.00 -18.00 -10.21
N LEU A 209 10.66 -17.39 -9.06
CA LEU A 209 11.66 -16.85 -8.11
C LEU A 209 12.53 -17.95 -7.50
N TYR A 210 11.92 -19.05 -7.06
CA TYR A 210 12.64 -20.19 -6.50
C TYR A 210 13.52 -20.89 -7.54
N LEU A 211 13.00 -21.05 -8.75
CA LEU A 211 13.75 -21.61 -9.88
C LEU A 211 14.94 -20.71 -10.22
N LEU A 212 14.72 -19.39 -10.32
CA LEU A 212 15.76 -18.42 -10.62
C LEU A 212 16.87 -18.44 -9.55
N ALA A 213 16.50 -18.42 -8.27
CA ALA A 213 17.45 -18.53 -7.17
C ALA A 213 18.25 -19.83 -7.22
N SER A 214 17.58 -20.97 -7.47
CA SER A 214 18.22 -22.27 -7.62
C SER A 214 19.21 -22.31 -8.79
N VAL A 215 18.82 -21.77 -9.95
CA VAL A 215 19.67 -21.69 -11.14
C VAL A 215 20.90 -20.84 -10.88
N PHE A 216 20.74 -19.66 -10.29
CA PHE A 216 21.89 -18.82 -9.96
C PHE A 216 22.80 -19.46 -8.91
N LEU A 217 22.27 -20.02 -7.81
CA LEU A 217 23.07 -20.74 -6.80
C LEU A 217 23.84 -21.93 -7.40
N SER A 218 23.20 -22.68 -8.30
CA SER A 218 23.85 -23.81 -8.98
C SER A 218 24.89 -23.34 -10.00
N GLY A 219 24.60 -22.25 -10.71
CA GLY A 219 25.51 -21.63 -11.68
C GLY A 219 26.76 -21.05 -11.01
N THR A 220 26.61 -20.41 -9.85
CA THR A 220 27.75 -19.85 -9.10
C THR A 220 28.67 -20.94 -8.58
N TYR A 221 28.10 -22.05 -8.08
CA TYR A 221 28.87 -23.26 -7.77
C TYR A 221 29.62 -23.79 -9.00
N TYR A 222 28.94 -23.94 -10.14
CA TYR A 222 29.53 -24.52 -11.35
C TYR A 222 30.73 -23.71 -11.86
N ILE A 223 30.65 -22.38 -11.83
CA ILE A 223 31.71 -21.49 -12.29
C ILE A 223 32.90 -21.49 -11.31
N GLN A 224 32.61 -21.52 -10.01
CA GLN A 224 33.65 -21.51 -8.97
C GLN A 224 34.29 -22.90 -8.75
N LYS A 225 33.72 -23.97 -9.34
CA LYS A 225 34.13 -25.36 -9.10
C LYS A 225 35.61 -25.68 -9.42
N ASN A 226 36.28 -24.84 -10.22
CA ASN A 226 37.64 -25.04 -10.70
C ASN A 226 38.69 -24.14 -10.02
N LYS A 227 38.31 -23.25 -9.09
CA LYS A 227 39.22 -22.33 -8.38
C LYS A 227 39.43 -22.78 -6.93
N ASN A 228 40.51 -22.35 -6.26
CA ASN A 228 40.87 -22.76 -4.88
C ASN A 228 39.65 -22.83 -3.94
N PHE A 229 39.25 -24.07 -3.63
CA PHE A 229 37.96 -24.42 -3.04
C PHE A 229 37.88 -24.05 -1.56
N SER A 230 36.91 -23.22 -1.18
CA SER A 230 36.44 -23.21 0.21
C SER A 230 35.38 -24.30 0.40
N LYS A 231 35.30 -24.91 1.60
CA LYS A 231 34.21 -25.86 1.93
C LYS A 231 32.82 -25.19 1.83
N PHE A 232 32.77 -23.87 1.97
CA PHE A 232 31.56 -23.04 1.97
C PHE A 232 30.93 -22.93 0.58
N ASP A 233 31.72 -22.96 -0.50
CA ASP A 233 31.21 -22.85 -1.88
C ASP A 233 30.39 -24.09 -2.29
N ARG A 234 30.61 -25.25 -1.63
CA ARG A 234 29.73 -26.43 -1.76
C ARG A 234 28.35 -26.21 -1.14
N GLY A 235 28.19 -25.24 -0.25
CA GLY A 235 26.89 -24.88 0.31
C GLY A 235 25.92 -24.38 -0.76
N PHE A 236 26.41 -23.69 -1.79
CA PHE A 236 25.56 -23.14 -2.84
C PHE A 236 24.79 -24.20 -3.63
N ILE A 237 25.40 -25.35 -3.96
CA ILE A 237 24.67 -26.41 -4.68
C ILE A 237 23.59 -27.07 -3.81
N PHE A 238 23.87 -27.31 -2.52
CA PHE A 238 22.86 -27.87 -1.61
C PHE A 238 21.74 -26.89 -1.35
N MET A 239 22.07 -25.60 -1.18
CA MET A 239 21.08 -24.55 -1.02
C MET A 239 20.23 -24.42 -2.29
N GLY A 240 20.84 -24.43 -3.48
CA GLY A 240 20.10 -24.37 -4.75
C GLY A 240 19.14 -25.54 -4.94
N ILE A 241 19.57 -26.77 -4.57
CA ILE A 241 18.69 -27.94 -4.57
C ILE A 241 17.54 -27.77 -3.57
N PHE A 242 17.85 -27.34 -2.35
CA PHE A 242 16.85 -27.09 -1.31
C PHE A 242 15.83 -26.02 -1.73
N THR A 243 16.29 -24.90 -2.29
CA THR A 243 15.45 -23.82 -2.83
C THR A 243 14.50 -24.35 -3.91
N LEU A 244 14.98 -25.21 -4.82
CA LEU A 244 14.15 -25.75 -5.88
C LEU A 244 13.02 -26.64 -5.34
N ILE A 245 13.36 -27.56 -4.43
CA ILE A 245 12.37 -28.43 -3.78
C ILE A 245 11.37 -27.58 -2.99
N LEU A 246 11.86 -26.64 -2.19
CA LEU A 246 11.02 -25.76 -1.39
C LEU A 246 10.06 -24.95 -2.27
N GLY A 247 10.53 -24.44 -3.41
CA GLY A 247 9.70 -23.75 -4.39
C GLY A 247 8.57 -24.60 -4.94
N THR A 248 8.85 -25.86 -5.31
CA THR A 248 7.79 -26.78 -5.76
C THR A 248 6.81 -27.17 -4.67
N LEU A 249 7.28 -27.35 -3.43
CA LEU A 249 6.41 -27.66 -2.29
C LEU A 249 5.51 -26.45 -1.96
N SER A 250 6.08 -25.26 -1.96
CA SER A 250 5.33 -24.00 -1.80
C SER A 250 4.29 -23.83 -2.92
N ASP A 251 4.62 -24.21 -4.15
CA ASP A 251 3.66 -24.12 -5.24
C ASP A 251 2.51 -25.13 -5.13
N VAL A 252 2.80 -26.37 -4.67
CA VAL A 252 1.75 -27.34 -4.31
C VAL A 252 0.87 -26.80 -3.18
N TYR A 253 1.46 -26.12 -2.19
CA TYR A 253 0.74 -25.56 -1.05
C TYR A 253 -0.36 -24.58 -1.49
N HIS A 254 -0.05 -23.69 -2.43
CA HIS A 254 -0.98 -22.67 -2.92
C HIS A 254 -1.86 -23.12 -4.11
N THR A 255 -1.44 -24.12 -4.88
CA THR A 255 -2.19 -24.55 -6.08
C THR A 255 -3.21 -25.65 -5.76
N VAL A 256 -2.99 -26.44 -4.71
CA VAL A 256 -3.87 -27.55 -4.32
C VAL A 256 -4.66 -27.17 -3.07
N HIS A 257 -5.91 -26.74 -3.26
CA HIS A 257 -6.79 -26.25 -2.20
C HIS A 257 -7.16 -27.31 -1.17
N ASN A 258 -7.38 -28.55 -1.61
CA ASN A 258 -7.83 -29.64 -0.75
C ASN A 258 -6.64 -30.24 0.02
N GLU A 259 -6.74 -30.24 1.35
CA GLU A 259 -5.69 -30.70 2.26
C GLU A 259 -5.22 -32.14 1.97
N HIS A 260 -6.14 -33.04 1.65
CA HIS A 260 -5.82 -34.44 1.36
C HIS A 260 -4.94 -34.56 0.11
N TYR A 261 -5.34 -33.91 -0.98
CA TYR A 261 -4.60 -33.91 -2.24
C TYR A 261 -3.28 -33.12 -2.13
N ARG A 262 -3.26 -32.06 -1.33
CA ARG A 262 -2.06 -31.25 -1.05
C ARG A 262 -1.00 -32.09 -0.31
N ASN A 263 -1.43 -32.84 0.71
CA ASN A 263 -0.56 -33.73 1.47
C ASN A 263 0.02 -34.85 0.58
N LEU A 264 -0.79 -35.44 -0.30
CA LEU A 264 -0.30 -36.38 -1.32
C LEU A 264 0.65 -35.71 -2.31
N GLY A 265 0.34 -34.49 -2.75
CA GLY A 265 1.15 -33.68 -3.66
C GLY A 265 2.59 -33.48 -3.16
N TYR A 266 2.78 -33.19 -1.87
CA TYR A 266 4.11 -33.10 -1.28
C TYR A 266 4.89 -34.41 -1.39
N SER A 267 4.24 -35.56 -1.18
CA SER A 267 4.90 -36.88 -1.28
C SER A 267 5.30 -37.17 -2.73
N TYR A 268 4.47 -36.81 -3.71
CA TYR A 268 4.81 -36.91 -5.13
C TYR A 268 5.99 -36.01 -5.53
N VAL A 269 6.03 -34.77 -5.05
CA VAL A 269 7.15 -33.85 -5.30
C VAL A 269 8.46 -34.41 -4.74
N LEU A 270 8.45 -34.87 -3.48
CA LEU A 270 9.64 -35.46 -2.86
C LEU A 270 10.09 -36.73 -3.59
N ALA A 271 9.17 -37.60 -3.98
CA ALA A 271 9.47 -38.80 -4.77
C ALA A 271 10.09 -38.48 -6.13
N PHE A 272 9.53 -37.47 -6.82
CA PHE A 272 10.06 -37.00 -8.09
C PHE A 272 11.51 -36.51 -7.96
N TYR A 273 11.79 -35.62 -7.00
CA TYR A 273 13.15 -35.11 -6.79
C TYR A 273 14.13 -36.17 -6.28
N ALA A 274 13.70 -37.07 -5.40
CA ALA A 274 14.52 -38.20 -4.96
C ALA A 274 14.96 -39.06 -6.15
N SER A 275 14.00 -39.45 -7.00
CA SER A 275 14.26 -40.24 -8.20
C SER A 275 15.18 -39.50 -9.18
N LEU A 276 14.87 -38.24 -9.49
CA LEU A 276 15.63 -37.42 -10.41
C LEU A 276 17.09 -37.23 -9.97
N PHE A 277 17.31 -36.91 -8.70
CA PHE A 277 18.67 -36.67 -8.18
C PHE A 277 19.48 -37.95 -8.02
N LEU A 278 18.86 -39.06 -7.60
CA LEU A 278 19.56 -40.34 -7.56
C LEU A 278 19.93 -40.80 -8.97
N PHE A 279 18.99 -40.77 -9.91
CA PHE A 279 19.22 -41.16 -11.31
C PHE A 279 20.34 -40.32 -11.94
N THR A 280 20.24 -38.99 -11.85
CA THR A 280 21.24 -38.07 -12.41
C THR A 280 22.58 -38.20 -11.68
N GLY A 281 22.55 -38.38 -10.35
CA GLY A 281 23.75 -38.53 -9.52
C GLY A 281 24.52 -39.82 -9.80
N PHE A 282 23.85 -40.93 -10.10
CA PHE A 282 24.50 -42.18 -10.51
C PHE A 282 24.95 -42.11 -11.97
N LYS A 283 24.11 -41.62 -12.90
CA LYS A 283 24.42 -41.53 -14.33
C LYS A 283 25.64 -40.64 -14.60
N TYR A 284 25.74 -39.49 -13.95
CA TYR A 284 26.83 -38.53 -14.16
C TYR A 284 27.87 -38.51 -13.02
N SER A 285 27.80 -39.47 -12.09
CA SER A 285 28.73 -39.61 -10.95
C SER A 285 28.82 -38.40 -9.99
N PHE A 286 27.90 -37.44 -10.06
CA PHE A 286 27.89 -36.27 -9.16
C PHE A 286 27.62 -36.68 -7.70
N LYS A 287 28.63 -36.53 -6.83
CA LYS A 287 28.53 -36.89 -5.40
C LYS A 287 27.44 -36.11 -4.67
N SER A 288 27.31 -34.80 -4.91
CA SER A 288 26.33 -33.94 -4.24
C SER A 288 24.88 -34.33 -4.55
N LEU A 289 24.57 -34.66 -5.81
CA LEU A 289 23.23 -35.11 -6.21
C LEU A 289 22.85 -36.46 -5.61
N ARG A 290 23.81 -37.39 -5.49
CA ARG A 290 23.59 -38.68 -4.82
C ARG A 290 23.26 -38.51 -3.33
N ILE A 291 24.00 -37.64 -2.64
CA ILE A 291 23.74 -37.34 -1.22
C ILE A 291 22.38 -36.64 -1.06
N ALA A 292 22.09 -35.63 -1.88
CA ALA A 292 20.82 -34.93 -1.84
C ALA A 292 19.64 -35.88 -2.13
N GLY A 293 19.71 -36.70 -3.18
CA GLY A 293 18.68 -37.68 -3.50
C GLY A 293 18.45 -38.71 -2.38
N ALA A 294 19.51 -39.17 -1.71
CA ALA A 294 19.40 -40.05 -0.55
C ALA A 294 18.73 -39.37 0.65
N LEU A 295 19.08 -38.12 0.95
CA LEU A 295 18.45 -37.33 2.01
C LEU A 295 16.97 -37.09 1.74
N VAL A 296 16.62 -36.68 0.51
CA VAL A 296 15.21 -36.47 0.11
C VAL A 296 14.42 -37.78 0.19
N SER A 297 15.02 -38.91 -0.20
CA SER A 297 14.40 -40.24 -0.05
C SER A 297 14.15 -40.58 1.42
N MET A 298 15.10 -40.28 2.31
CA MET A 298 14.94 -40.49 3.76
C MET A 298 13.79 -39.65 4.33
N ILE A 299 13.68 -38.38 3.91
CA ILE A 299 12.57 -37.49 4.31
C ILE A 299 11.23 -38.00 3.79
N LEU A 300 11.15 -38.42 2.52
CA LEU A 300 9.95 -39.01 1.93
C LEU A 300 9.50 -40.24 2.70
N VAL A 301 10.40 -41.18 2.96
CA VAL A 301 10.11 -42.41 3.71
C VAL A 301 9.67 -42.08 5.14
N GLY A 302 10.34 -41.13 5.79
CA GLY A 302 9.96 -40.63 7.12
C GLY A 302 8.54 -40.06 7.12
N LYS A 303 8.21 -39.18 6.17
CA LYS A 303 6.86 -38.61 6.04
C LYS A 303 5.81 -39.69 5.77
N LEU A 304 6.09 -40.62 4.85
CA LEU A 304 5.20 -41.73 4.55
C LEU A 304 4.90 -42.55 5.81
N TYR A 305 5.93 -42.85 6.59
CA TYR A 305 5.81 -43.69 7.78
C TYR A 305 5.13 -43.00 8.97
N PHE A 306 5.55 -41.78 9.30
CA PHE A 306 5.07 -41.07 10.49
C PHE A 306 3.74 -40.34 10.27
N TYR A 307 3.39 -39.98 9.03
CA TYR A 307 2.21 -39.18 8.74
C TYR A 307 1.25 -39.89 7.77
N ASP A 308 1.67 -40.19 6.53
CA ASP A 308 0.74 -40.66 5.48
C ASP A 308 0.12 -42.04 5.79
N ILE A 309 0.86 -42.97 6.40
CA ILE A 309 0.33 -44.29 6.78
C ILE A 309 -0.78 -44.21 7.86
N TRP A 310 -0.71 -43.19 8.72
CA TRP A 310 -1.67 -43.01 9.81
C TRP A 310 -2.99 -42.37 9.35
N THR A 311 -2.98 -41.66 8.23
CA THR A 311 -4.17 -41.02 7.63
C THR A 311 -4.93 -41.92 6.65
N MET A 312 -4.37 -43.07 6.25
CA MET A 312 -4.99 -44.03 5.31
C MET A 312 -5.79 -45.16 5.99
N SER A 313 -6.66 -45.82 5.20
CA SER A 313 -7.46 -46.96 5.65
C SER A 313 -6.60 -48.16 6.08
N LYS A 314 -7.14 -49.02 6.97
CA LYS A 314 -6.41 -50.14 7.60
C LYS A 314 -5.73 -51.09 6.60
N ILE A 315 -6.36 -51.37 5.46
CA ILE A 315 -5.81 -52.26 4.43
C ILE A 315 -4.60 -51.64 3.72
N VAL A 316 -4.66 -50.35 3.41
CA VAL A 316 -3.57 -49.64 2.71
C VAL A 316 -2.35 -49.52 3.61
N ARG A 317 -2.56 -49.32 4.92
CA ARG A 317 -1.51 -49.31 5.95
C ARG A 317 -0.72 -50.63 6.00
N ILE A 318 -1.40 -51.78 5.88
CA ILE A 318 -0.75 -53.10 5.89
C ILE A 318 0.12 -53.28 4.63
N ILE A 319 -0.43 -52.98 3.45
CA ILE A 319 0.27 -53.12 2.17
C ILE A 319 1.49 -52.18 2.11
N ALA A 320 1.32 -50.92 2.52
CA ALA A 320 2.40 -49.94 2.59
C ALA A 320 3.53 -50.40 3.53
N GLY A 321 3.18 -50.93 4.72
CA GLY A 321 4.15 -51.48 5.67
C GLY A 321 5.03 -52.59 5.08
N PHE A 322 4.43 -53.52 4.33
CA PHE A 322 5.18 -54.60 3.66
C PHE A 322 6.11 -54.09 2.56
N THR A 323 5.61 -53.20 1.69
CA THR A 323 6.44 -52.62 0.60
C THR A 323 7.63 -51.81 1.12
N LEU A 324 7.43 -51.11 2.24
CA LEU A 324 8.44 -50.25 2.85
C LEU A 324 9.47 -51.08 3.62
N GLY A 325 9.05 -52.17 4.28
CA GLY A 325 9.96 -53.18 4.83
C GLY A 325 10.86 -53.81 3.76
N LEU A 326 10.30 -54.13 2.60
CA LEU A 326 11.08 -54.62 1.45
C LEU A 326 12.06 -53.55 0.93
N GLY A 327 11.62 -52.30 0.87
CA GLY A 327 12.46 -51.15 0.50
C GLY A 327 13.63 -50.91 1.45
N PHE A 328 13.42 -51.03 2.77
CA PHE A 328 14.49 -50.91 3.76
C PHE A 328 15.50 -52.04 3.68
N ILE A 329 15.09 -53.26 3.35
CA ILE A 329 16.01 -54.37 3.10
C ILE A 329 16.91 -54.05 1.90
N LEU A 330 16.33 -53.54 0.80
CA LEU A 330 17.10 -53.14 -0.39
C LEU A 330 18.06 -51.97 -0.11
N ILE A 331 17.61 -50.96 0.65
CA ILE A 331 18.45 -49.81 1.06
C ILE A 331 19.56 -50.26 2.02
N SER A 332 19.29 -51.19 2.93
CA SER A 332 20.27 -51.74 3.87
C SER A 332 21.40 -52.47 3.12
N VAL A 333 21.04 -53.30 2.13
CA VAL A 333 21.99 -53.98 1.24
C VAL A 333 22.80 -52.96 0.42
N TYR A 334 22.18 -51.86 -0.01
CA TYR A 334 22.85 -50.79 -0.76
C TYR A 334 23.80 -49.96 0.12
N TYR A 335 23.41 -49.67 1.36
CA TYR A 335 24.18 -48.91 2.35
C TYR A 335 25.44 -49.68 2.79
N GLN A 336 25.32 -50.99 2.98
CA GLN A 336 26.43 -51.86 3.36
C GLN A 336 27.56 -51.86 2.30
N LYS A 337 27.22 -51.62 1.04
CA LYS A 337 28.16 -51.55 -0.10
C LYS A 337 28.92 -50.21 -0.21
N PHE A 338 28.53 -49.16 0.51
CA PHE A 338 29.13 -47.81 0.42
C PHE A 338 29.64 -47.23 1.75
N LYS A 339 29.74 -48.08 2.78
CA LYS A 339 30.05 -47.71 4.18
C LYS A 339 31.40 -47.00 4.38
N GLU A 340 32.39 -47.17 3.50
CA GLU A 340 33.74 -46.61 3.68
C GLU A 340 33.94 -45.14 3.21
N LYS A 341 32.91 -44.45 2.70
CA LYS A 341 33.06 -43.06 2.19
C LYS A 341 32.37 -41.96 3.00
N LEU A 342 31.89 -42.25 4.20
CA LEU A 342 30.99 -41.37 4.99
C LEU A 342 31.33 -41.26 6.49
N ALA A 343 32.61 -41.31 6.87
CA ALA A 343 33.02 -41.01 8.24
C ALA A 343 33.82 -39.69 8.33
N ASN A 344 33.12 -38.60 8.65
CA ASN A 344 33.51 -37.60 9.67
C ASN A 344 32.65 -36.34 9.57
N TYR A 345 31.75 -36.15 10.54
CA TYR A 345 31.49 -34.83 11.12
C TYR A 345 30.69 -34.98 12.41
N GLN A 346 31.28 -34.61 13.54
CA GLN A 346 30.56 -34.34 14.78
C GLN A 346 31.18 -33.13 15.47
N ASN A 347 30.30 -32.20 15.82
CA ASN A 347 30.37 -31.09 16.79
C ASN A 347 30.16 -29.71 16.19
N SER A 348 28.97 -29.15 16.46
CA SER A 348 28.85 -27.88 17.17
C SER A 348 27.39 -27.70 17.57
N SER A 349 27.13 -27.69 18.87
CA SER A 349 25.94 -27.11 19.46
C SER A 349 26.39 -26.09 20.50
N GLY A 350 25.82 -24.89 20.40
CA GLY A 350 25.84 -23.88 21.45
C GLY A 350 26.72 -22.67 21.14
N PHE A 351 26.12 -21.63 20.55
CA PHE A 351 25.92 -20.38 21.30
C PHE A 351 24.96 -19.45 20.57
N LEU A 352 23.69 -19.55 20.96
CA LEU A 352 22.79 -18.41 21.05
C LEU A 352 23.30 -17.54 22.20
N LEU A 353 23.81 -16.33 21.91
CA LEU A 353 23.75 -15.11 22.73
C LEU A 353 24.89 -14.16 22.35
N LEU A 354 24.58 -13.25 21.44
CA LEU A 354 25.00 -11.85 21.58
C LEU A 354 24.09 -10.99 20.68
N LEU A 355 22.90 -10.76 21.22
CA LEU A 355 22.07 -9.62 20.87
C LEU A 355 22.67 -8.39 21.60
N PHE A 356 22.78 -7.29 20.87
CA PHE A 356 22.91 -5.89 21.32
C PHE A 356 24.17 -5.50 22.11
N VAL A 357 24.89 -4.49 21.63
CA VAL A 357 24.62 -3.07 21.86
C VAL A 357 25.63 -2.30 21.00
N LEU A 358 25.14 -1.38 20.17
CA LEU A 358 25.52 0.04 20.27
C LEU A 358 24.56 0.89 19.43
N PHE A 359 23.60 1.40 20.19
CA PHE A 359 22.87 2.66 20.04
C PHE A 359 23.66 3.80 19.40
N GLY A 360 22.94 4.78 18.82
CA GLY A 360 23.39 6.16 18.90
C GLY A 360 22.83 7.17 17.89
N SER A 361 21.56 7.57 18.09
CA SER A 361 21.01 8.92 17.83
C SER A 361 20.72 9.30 16.35
N PHE A 362 19.65 10.03 15.98
CA PHE A 362 19.04 11.21 16.58
C PHE A 362 17.53 11.31 16.29
N VAL A 363 16.86 11.97 17.24
CA VAL A 363 15.47 12.46 17.24
C VAL A 363 15.38 13.78 16.44
N VAL A 364 14.15 14.12 16.02
CA VAL A 364 13.51 15.46 15.97
C VAL A 364 12.83 15.72 14.61
N SER A 365 11.49 15.64 14.60
CA SER A 365 10.62 16.52 13.82
C SER A 365 10.47 17.86 14.58
N PRO A 366 10.31 19.02 13.93
CA PRO A 366 8.94 19.44 13.57
C PRO A 366 8.79 20.32 12.31
N PHE A 367 7.56 20.27 11.78
CA PHE A 367 6.74 21.31 11.14
C PHE A 367 7.36 22.66 10.74
N SER A 368 7.02 23.13 9.52
CA SER A 368 6.73 24.54 9.18
C SER A 368 6.08 24.66 7.78
N PRO A 369 5.39 25.78 7.47
CA PRO A 369 4.22 25.85 6.58
C PRO A 369 4.53 26.24 5.13
N LEU A 370 3.51 26.09 4.29
CA LEU A 370 3.55 26.19 2.83
C LEU A 370 3.14 27.57 2.33
N GLU A 371 3.88 28.07 1.35
CA GLU A 371 3.41 29.10 0.42
C GLU A 371 2.81 28.44 -0.83
N ALA A 372 1.78 29.08 -1.40
CA ALA A 372 0.97 28.56 -2.49
C ALA A 372 1.76 28.30 -3.79
N GLU A 373 1.48 27.14 -4.39
CA GLU A 373 2.14 26.55 -5.56
C GLU A 373 1.59 27.11 -6.88
N THR A 374 2.47 27.28 -7.88
CA THR A 374 2.06 27.56 -9.27
C THR A 374 1.82 26.23 -10.00
N ILE A 375 0.66 26.07 -10.65
CA ILE A 375 0.24 24.75 -11.17
C ILE A 375 0.63 24.58 -12.63
N ASN A 376 1.32 23.48 -12.93
CA ASN A 376 1.44 22.96 -14.29
C ASN A 376 0.16 22.19 -14.69
N THR A 377 -0.64 22.77 -15.58
CA THR A 377 -1.94 22.21 -16.00
C THR A 377 -1.81 21.08 -17.02
N LYS A 378 -0.63 20.84 -17.62
CA LYS A 378 -0.38 19.75 -18.58
C LYS A 378 -0.50 18.35 -17.96
N GLY A 379 -0.40 18.29 -16.62
CA GLY A 379 -0.58 17.12 -15.76
C GLY A 379 -1.95 16.47 -15.76
N TYR A 380 -2.99 17.22 -16.13
CA TYR A 380 -4.38 16.85 -15.87
C TYR A 380 -5.10 16.54 -17.16
N ARG A 381 -5.76 15.38 -17.20
CA ARG A 381 -6.42 14.89 -18.41
C ARG A 381 -7.71 15.63 -18.71
N TYR A 382 -8.45 16.01 -17.67
CA TYR A 382 -9.77 16.62 -17.80
C TYR A 382 -9.82 17.96 -17.09
N TYR A 383 -10.70 18.84 -17.57
CA TYR A 383 -11.07 20.04 -16.86
C TYR A 383 -12.56 20.38 -17.06
N LYS A 384 -13.13 21.08 -16.07
CA LYS A 384 -14.46 21.69 -16.13
C LYS A 384 -14.39 23.17 -15.78
N GLU A 385 -15.17 24.01 -16.46
CA GLU A 385 -15.28 25.44 -16.15
C GLU A 385 -16.27 25.65 -14.99
N ILE A 386 -15.96 26.59 -14.09
CA ILE A 386 -16.81 26.96 -12.96
C ILE A 386 -17.36 28.37 -13.21
N LYS A 387 -18.68 28.49 -13.30
CA LYS A 387 -19.38 29.78 -13.44
C LYS A 387 -19.95 30.22 -12.11
N ILE A 388 -19.58 31.42 -11.67
CA ILE A 388 -20.14 32.06 -10.46
C ILE A 388 -21.29 32.99 -10.89
N PRO A 389 -22.52 32.81 -10.37
CA PRO A 389 -23.63 33.73 -10.62
C PRO A 389 -23.30 35.16 -10.15
N LYS A 390 -23.68 36.20 -10.91
CA LYS A 390 -23.50 37.60 -10.49
C LYS A 390 -24.36 37.92 -9.27
N ILE A 391 -23.72 38.32 -8.17
CA ILE A 391 -24.38 38.71 -6.93
C ILE A 391 -25.08 40.07 -7.15
N SER A 392 -26.42 40.10 -7.03
CA SER A 392 -27.16 41.37 -6.96
C SER A 392 -26.99 41.94 -5.55
N ARG A 393 -26.05 42.87 -5.37
CA ARG A 393 -25.88 43.63 -4.12
C ARG A 393 -27.11 44.51 -3.89
N LYS A 394 -28.08 44.03 -3.10
CA LYS A 394 -29.09 44.89 -2.50
C LYS A 394 -29.06 44.74 -0.98
N GLY A 395 -28.47 45.73 -0.31
CA GLY A 395 -28.92 46.15 1.01
C GLY A 395 -28.17 45.66 2.26
N VAL A 396 -26.87 45.34 2.21
CA VAL A 396 -26.08 45.13 3.43
C VAL A 396 -24.73 45.85 3.31
N ALA A 397 -24.36 46.59 4.36
CA ALA A 397 -23.23 47.51 4.43
C ALA A 397 -21.86 46.83 4.28
N GLU A 398 -20.91 47.61 3.79
CA GLU A 398 -19.49 47.28 3.59
C GLU A 398 -18.76 47.12 4.94
N GLU A 399 -18.74 45.92 5.49
CA GLU A 399 -17.70 45.48 6.43
C GLU A 399 -17.29 44.04 6.03
N ASP A 400 -16.00 43.86 5.70
CA ASP A 400 -15.17 42.64 5.65
C ASP A 400 -15.83 41.24 5.50
N ASN A 401 -16.89 41.12 4.70
CA ASN A 401 -17.51 39.82 4.43
C ASN A 401 -16.72 39.08 3.35
N VAL A 402 -15.85 38.16 3.76
CA VAL A 402 -15.15 37.23 2.86
C VAL A 402 -16.18 36.34 2.15
N PHE A 403 -16.35 36.47 0.84
CA PHE A 403 -17.30 35.62 0.10
C PHE A 403 -16.64 34.30 -0.32
N TYR A 404 -17.32 33.17 -0.07
CA TYR A 404 -16.86 31.85 -0.49
C TYR A 404 -17.71 31.31 -1.66
N GLY A 405 -17.05 30.64 -2.61
CA GLY A 405 -17.68 29.87 -3.67
C GLY A 405 -17.84 28.42 -3.23
N LYS A 406 -18.97 27.81 -3.60
CA LYS A 406 -19.30 26.42 -3.28
C LYS A 406 -19.72 25.68 -4.55
N ILE A 407 -19.09 24.54 -4.83
CA ILE A 407 -19.47 23.66 -5.94
C ILE A 407 -19.77 22.26 -5.42
N LYS A 408 -20.83 21.62 -5.94
CA LYS A 408 -21.07 20.19 -5.71
C LYS A 408 -20.35 19.39 -6.79
N LEU A 409 -19.56 18.39 -6.40
CA LEU A 409 -18.90 17.52 -7.35
C LEU A 409 -19.93 16.61 -8.01
N ASP A 410 -19.81 16.48 -9.32
CA ASP A 410 -20.61 15.57 -10.12
C ASP A 410 -19.92 14.21 -10.27
N GLU A 411 -20.65 13.28 -10.89
CA GLU A 411 -20.22 11.89 -11.02
C GLU A 411 -18.93 11.75 -11.84
N ASP A 412 -18.74 12.58 -12.87
CA ASP A 412 -17.55 12.48 -13.74
C ASP A 412 -16.27 12.81 -12.96
N ILE A 413 -16.29 13.90 -12.17
CA ILE A 413 -15.14 14.28 -11.34
C ILE A 413 -14.85 13.16 -10.35
N VAL A 414 -15.85 12.65 -9.63
CA VAL A 414 -15.62 11.62 -8.59
C VAL A 414 -15.17 10.28 -9.20
N ARG A 415 -15.60 9.93 -10.41
CA ARG A 415 -15.17 8.72 -11.12
C ARG A 415 -13.74 8.79 -11.63
N HIS A 416 -13.30 9.97 -12.07
CA HIS A 416 -11.99 10.18 -12.68
C HIS A 416 -10.96 10.80 -11.74
N SER A 417 -11.30 11.07 -10.47
CA SER A 417 -10.47 11.83 -9.55
C SER A 417 -10.57 11.35 -8.10
N GLY A 418 -9.41 11.11 -7.48
CA GLY A 418 -9.27 11.05 -6.03
C GLY A 418 -9.34 12.45 -5.40
N ILE A 419 -9.24 12.54 -4.08
CA ILE A 419 -9.20 13.85 -3.38
C ILE A 419 -7.92 14.62 -3.77
N ASN A 420 -6.83 13.89 -4.01
CA ASN A 420 -5.49 14.45 -4.17
C ASN A 420 -5.24 15.09 -5.54
N ASP A 421 -6.03 14.77 -6.57
CA ASP A 421 -5.78 15.20 -7.95
C ASP A 421 -6.71 16.29 -8.47
N ARG A 422 -7.47 16.92 -7.58
CA ARG A 422 -8.33 18.05 -7.93
C ARG A 422 -7.58 19.36 -7.77
N ARG A 423 -7.68 20.26 -8.74
CA ARG A 423 -7.10 21.62 -8.67
C ARG A 423 -8.07 22.65 -9.19
N ILE A 424 -8.45 23.62 -8.34
CA ILE A 424 -9.12 24.83 -8.80
C ILE A 424 -8.05 25.83 -9.22
N VAL A 425 -8.13 26.32 -10.45
CA VAL A 425 -7.14 27.21 -11.05
C VAL A 425 -7.79 28.49 -11.51
N HIS A 426 -7.17 29.62 -11.15
CA HIS A 426 -7.47 30.96 -11.64
C HIS A 426 -6.17 31.62 -12.11
N ASN A 427 -6.13 32.11 -13.35
CA ASN A 427 -4.96 32.78 -13.93
C ASN A 427 -3.63 32.01 -13.74
N GLY A 428 -3.68 30.67 -13.85
CA GLY A 428 -2.51 29.79 -13.71
C GLY A 428 -2.06 29.50 -12.27
N ARG A 429 -2.78 30.00 -11.26
CA ARG A 429 -2.49 29.75 -9.83
C ARG A 429 -3.52 28.83 -9.21
N ALA A 430 -3.07 27.97 -8.31
CA ALA A 430 -3.93 27.16 -7.46
C ALA A 430 -4.76 28.04 -6.53
N ILE A 431 -6.05 27.79 -6.44
CA ILE A 431 -6.89 28.35 -5.40
C ILE A 431 -7.03 27.32 -4.28
N PRO A 432 -6.82 27.72 -3.01
CA PRO A 432 -7.05 26.84 -1.87
C PRO A 432 -8.52 26.45 -1.77
N PHE A 433 -8.79 25.20 -1.41
CA PHE A 433 -10.15 24.72 -1.23
C PHE A 433 -10.22 23.67 -0.12
N ILE A 434 -11.40 23.56 0.49
CA ILE A 434 -11.75 22.42 1.35
C ILE A 434 -12.77 21.55 0.61
N SER A 435 -12.68 20.22 0.80
CA SER A 435 -13.71 19.29 0.36
C SER A 435 -14.47 18.76 1.57
N ARG A 436 -15.80 18.77 1.52
CA ARG A 436 -16.65 18.21 2.59
C ARG A 436 -17.76 17.36 2.01
N ASN A 437 -18.20 16.36 2.76
CA ASN A 437 -19.27 15.47 2.32
C ASN A 437 -20.60 16.23 2.23
N THR A 438 -21.34 15.98 1.16
CA THR A 438 -22.70 16.50 1.00
C THR A 438 -23.71 15.57 1.67
N PHE A 439 -24.69 16.18 2.31
CA PHE A 439 -25.89 15.49 2.73
C PHE A 439 -26.98 15.73 1.69
N ALA A 440 -27.78 14.71 1.40
CA ALA A 440 -28.94 14.89 0.54
C ALA A 440 -29.95 15.79 1.26
N ASN A 441 -30.11 17.03 0.77
CA ASN A 441 -31.22 17.89 1.18
C ASN A 441 -32.49 17.35 0.52
N SER A 442 -33.17 16.46 1.23
CA SER A 442 -34.58 16.18 0.94
C SER A 442 -35.41 17.35 1.49
N ASN A 443 -36.14 18.04 0.62
CA ASN A 443 -37.08 19.09 1.01
C ASN A 443 -38.40 18.53 1.59
N ASP A 444 -38.50 17.22 1.82
CA ASP A 444 -39.69 16.55 2.31
C ASP A 444 -39.85 16.74 3.83
N ALA A 445 -39.79 17.97 4.32
CA ALA A 445 -40.29 18.33 5.64
C ALA A 445 -41.75 18.78 5.49
N GLY A 446 -42.63 18.34 6.39
CA GLY A 446 -44.03 18.69 6.30
C GLY A 446 -44.83 18.34 7.54
N GLU A 447 -46.11 18.66 7.49
CA GLU A 447 -47.08 18.40 8.55
C GLU A 447 -48.19 17.51 8.03
N VAL A 448 -48.62 16.54 8.84
CA VAL A 448 -49.74 15.65 8.53
C VAL A 448 -50.69 15.57 9.71
N GLY A 449 -51.98 15.41 9.41
CA GLY A 449 -53.00 15.22 10.43
C GLY A 449 -52.80 13.91 11.19
N VAL A 450 -53.09 13.93 12.48
CA VAL A 450 -52.99 12.76 13.36
C VAL A 450 -54.39 12.20 13.60
N LYS A 451 -54.54 10.86 13.62
CA LYS A 451 -55.80 10.22 13.96
C LYS A 451 -55.74 9.64 15.38
N LEU A 452 -56.54 10.20 16.29
CA LEU A 452 -56.79 9.61 17.61
C LEU A 452 -57.60 8.32 17.44
N LEU A 453 -57.07 7.22 17.99
CA LEU A 453 -57.71 5.90 17.97
C LEU A 453 -58.39 5.57 19.30
N PHE A 454 -57.80 6.01 20.40
CA PHE A 454 -58.23 5.66 21.75
C PHE A 454 -57.83 6.77 22.71
N GLU A 455 -58.73 7.08 23.65
CA GLU A 455 -58.50 7.94 24.80
C GLU A 455 -59.13 7.28 26.03
N GLU A 456 -58.38 7.16 27.11
CA GLU A 456 -58.86 6.63 28.39
C GLU A 456 -58.41 7.55 29.52
N LYS A 457 -59.37 7.90 30.38
CA LYS A 457 -59.11 8.64 31.62
C LYS A 457 -59.12 7.64 32.77
N ASN A 458 -58.03 7.60 33.53
CA ASN A 458 -57.96 6.78 34.73
C ASN A 458 -58.52 7.58 35.91
N GLU A 459 -59.64 7.13 36.50
CA GLU A 459 -60.37 7.88 37.54
C GLU A 459 -59.62 7.97 38.87
N ASP A 460 -58.72 7.01 39.16
CA ASP A 460 -58.02 6.91 40.45
C ASP A 460 -56.74 7.76 40.54
N ASP A 461 -56.10 8.09 39.42
CA ASP A 461 -54.72 8.63 39.38
C ASP A 461 -54.60 9.95 38.59
N ASN A 462 -55.72 10.53 38.16
CA ASN A 462 -55.79 11.73 37.29
C ASN A 462 -54.95 11.63 35.99
N ASN A 463 -54.63 10.42 35.54
CA ASN A 463 -53.82 10.18 34.35
C ASN A 463 -54.71 9.97 33.11
N ARG A 464 -54.22 10.38 31.93
CA ARG A 464 -54.88 10.08 30.64
C ARG A 464 -53.94 9.34 29.70
N ILE A 465 -54.51 8.41 28.95
CA ILE A 465 -53.80 7.63 27.94
C ILE A 465 -54.41 7.93 26.58
N TYR A 466 -53.57 8.28 25.61
CA TYR A 466 -53.96 8.52 24.22
C TYR A 466 -53.21 7.56 23.29
N VAL A 467 -53.91 6.99 22.31
CA VAL A 467 -53.26 6.20 21.24
C VAL A 467 -53.57 6.84 19.89
N LEU A 468 -52.51 7.19 19.18
CA LEU A 468 -52.54 7.90 17.91
C LEU A 468 -52.01 6.99 16.79
N LYS A 469 -52.62 7.11 15.61
CA LYS A 469 -52.09 6.55 14.37
C LYS A 469 -51.56 7.67 13.50
N LEU A 470 -50.27 7.56 13.19
CA LEU A 470 -49.59 8.43 12.25
C LEU A 470 -49.81 7.92 10.81
N PRO A 471 -50.10 8.81 9.84
CA PRO A 471 -50.26 8.44 8.44
C PRO A 471 -48.93 7.98 7.81
N LYS A 472 -48.97 7.51 6.56
CA LYS A 472 -47.73 7.21 5.81
C LYS A 472 -47.06 8.51 5.35
N VAL A 473 -45.77 8.64 5.63
CA VAL A 473 -44.89 9.72 5.14
C VAL A 473 -44.01 9.22 3.98
N PRO A 474 -43.36 10.12 3.22
CA PRO A 474 -42.43 9.75 2.15
C PRO A 474 -41.34 8.77 2.63
N VAL A 475 -40.83 7.93 1.71
CA VAL A 475 -39.89 6.83 2.01
C VAL A 475 -38.59 7.29 2.71
N LYS A 476 -38.23 8.57 2.56
CA LYS A 476 -37.04 9.20 3.15
C LYS A 476 -37.38 10.24 4.23
N ALA A 477 -38.48 10.07 4.95
CA ALA A 477 -38.90 10.96 6.04
C ALA A 477 -39.14 10.18 7.34
N GLN A 478 -38.90 10.84 8.48
CA GLN A 478 -39.20 10.33 9.81
C GLN A 478 -39.95 11.38 10.64
N TYR A 479 -40.82 10.91 11.54
CA TYR A 479 -41.55 11.81 12.44
C TYR A 479 -40.63 12.41 13.50
N SER A 480 -40.83 13.69 13.82
CA SER A 480 -40.00 14.42 14.79
C SER A 480 -40.79 15.02 15.95
N SER A 481 -42.07 15.34 15.76
CA SER A 481 -42.90 15.94 16.81
C SER A 481 -44.39 15.85 16.54
N ILE A 482 -45.20 15.97 17.59
CA ILE A 482 -46.65 16.16 17.54
C ILE A 482 -46.99 17.48 18.22
N LEU A 483 -47.80 18.30 17.54
CA LEU A 483 -48.36 19.55 18.07
C LEU A 483 -49.62 19.25 18.88
N VAL A 484 -49.67 19.79 20.09
CA VAL A 484 -50.70 19.49 21.10
C VAL A 484 -51.32 20.78 21.63
N GLN A 485 -52.62 20.76 21.90
CA GLN A 485 -53.33 21.90 22.48
C GLN A 485 -54.28 21.45 23.58
N GLY A 486 -54.14 22.04 24.78
CA GLY A 486 -55.07 21.90 25.90
C GLY A 486 -56.05 23.08 25.99
N LEU A 487 -57.13 22.90 26.75
CA LEU A 487 -58.09 23.97 27.06
C LEU A 487 -57.54 24.88 28.16
N GLY A 488 -57.51 26.20 27.92
CA GLY A 488 -57.05 27.19 28.90
C GLY A 488 -55.53 27.20 29.10
N GLU A 489 -55.10 27.62 30.29
CA GLU A 489 -53.71 27.44 30.73
C GLU A 489 -53.51 26.01 31.21
N TYR A 490 -52.39 25.40 30.82
CA TYR A 490 -52.08 24.03 31.22
C TYR A 490 -50.58 23.82 31.35
N GLU A 491 -50.23 22.82 32.15
CA GLU A 491 -48.89 22.24 32.26
C GLU A 491 -49.09 20.73 32.47
N VAL A 492 -48.56 19.93 31.55
CA VAL A 492 -48.74 18.48 31.53
C VAL A 492 -47.39 17.83 31.29
N ASN A 493 -47.03 16.86 32.13
CA ASN A 493 -45.90 15.98 31.84
C ASN A 493 -46.43 14.62 31.39
N GLY A 494 -45.56 13.85 30.75
CA GLY A 494 -45.97 12.54 30.28
C GLY A 494 -44.87 11.77 29.60
N LYS A 495 -45.23 10.57 29.17
CA LYS A 495 -44.37 9.62 28.49
C LYS A 495 -44.92 9.33 27.11
N ILE A 496 -44.02 9.26 26.13
CA ILE A 496 -44.37 8.86 24.77
C ILE A 496 -43.75 7.50 24.45
N TYR A 497 -44.59 6.62 23.93
CA TYR A 497 -44.26 5.27 23.51
C TYR A 497 -44.54 5.11 22.02
N LEU A 498 -43.66 4.41 21.31
CA LEU A 498 -43.74 4.20 19.86
C LEU A 498 -43.89 2.71 19.56
N GLY A 499 -44.71 2.38 18.57
CA GLY A 499 -45.02 1.00 18.21
C GLY A 499 -45.28 0.80 16.71
N LYS A 500 -45.02 -0.42 16.25
CA LYS A 500 -45.36 -0.86 14.87
C LYS A 500 -46.82 -1.26 14.76
N ASN A 501 -47.37 -1.84 15.83
CA ASN A 501 -48.74 -2.32 15.93
C ASN A 501 -49.36 -1.87 17.26
N PRO A 502 -50.70 -1.79 17.37
CA PRO A 502 -51.37 -1.36 18.60
C PRO A 502 -51.48 -2.47 19.66
N GLN A 503 -51.17 -3.73 19.32
CA GLN A 503 -51.55 -4.91 20.12
C GLN A 503 -50.43 -5.51 20.98
N ASP A 504 -49.15 -5.19 20.75
CA ASP A 504 -47.98 -5.43 21.62
C ASP A 504 -46.71 -4.92 20.89
N ASP A 505 -45.62 -4.62 21.62
CA ASP A 505 -44.36 -3.91 21.22
C ASP A 505 -44.41 -2.36 21.27
N TRP A 506 -44.55 -1.80 22.47
CA TRP A 506 -44.37 -0.37 22.73
C TRP A 506 -42.97 -0.07 23.28
N ARG A 507 -42.18 0.74 22.57
CA ARG A 507 -40.88 1.26 23.02
C ARG A 507 -41.09 2.62 23.67
N LEU A 508 -40.67 2.81 24.92
CA LEU A 508 -40.58 4.14 25.52
C LEU A 508 -39.54 4.96 24.73
N ASP A 509 -39.94 6.11 24.20
CA ASP A 509 -39.05 6.99 23.45
C ASP A 509 -38.52 8.14 24.32
N SER A 510 -39.41 8.92 24.92
CA SER A 510 -39.04 10.08 25.73
C SER A 510 -40.08 10.44 26.79
N GLU A 511 -39.66 11.26 27.75
CA GLU A 511 -40.55 11.99 28.65
C GLU A 511 -40.69 13.43 28.14
N PHE A 512 -41.87 14.02 28.24
CA PHE A 512 -42.15 15.36 27.74
C PHE A 512 -42.83 16.22 28.79
N LYS A 513 -42.71 17.54 28.59
CA LYS A 513 -43.44 18.57 29.32
C LYS A 513 -44.00 19.59 28.34
N VAL A 514 -45.33 19.72 28.31
CA VAL A 514 -46.03 20.70 27.49
C VAL A 514 -46.80 21.67 28.37
N TYR A 515 -46.77 22.95 28.03
CA TYR A 515 -47.43 23.98 28.80
C TYR A 515 -47.87 25.16 27.92
N ASN A 516 -48.85 25.90 28.39
CA ASN A 516 -49.32 27.14 27.79
C ASN A 516 -49.79 28.08 28.91
N TYR A 517 -49.15 29.25 29.04
CA TYR A 517 -49.53 30.28 30.02
C TYR A 517 -49.94 31.58 29.30
N SER A 518 -50.84 32.36 29.90
CA SER A 518 -51.42 33.60 29.36
C SER A 518 -50.40 34.71 29.04
N GLY A 519 -49.13 34.55 29.45
CA GLY A 519 -48.01 35.45 29.14
C GLY A 519 -47.25 35.16 27.84
N GLY A 520 -47.71 34.23 26.99
CA GLY A 520 -47.09 33.92 25.69
C GLY A 520 -45.95 32.89 25.73
N TYR A 521 -45.63 32.35 26.90
CA TYR A 521 -44.71 31.23 27.05
C TYR A 521 -45.48 29.91 26.86
N ALA A 522 -45.28 29.26 25.72
CA ALA A 522 -45.90 27.98 25.41
C ALA A 522 -44.87 26.98 24.86
N SER A 523 -44.92 25.75 25.39
CA SER A 523 -44.28 24.57 24.82
C SER A 523 -45.38 23.59 24.46
N ASN A 524 -45.80 23.60 23.19
CA ASN A 524 -46.95 22.85 22.73
C ASN A 524 -46.57 21.69 21.78
N GLN A 525 -45.30 21.29 21.78
CA GLN A 525 -44.77 20.23 20.93
C GLN A 525 -44.19 19.09 21.77
N ILE A 526 -44.70 17.88 21.55
CA ILE A 526 -44.08 16.65 22.05
C ILE A 526 -43.08 16.18 21.00
N ARG A 527 -41.80 16.11 21.36
CA ARG A 527 -40.71 15.67 20.45
C ARG A 527 -40.39 14.19 20.67
N PHE A 528 -40.19 13.46 19.57
CA PHE A 528 -39.87 12.03 19.59
C PHE A 528 -39.13 11.63 18.33
N GLU A 529 -38.47 10.47 18.34
CA GLU A 529 -37.72 9.95 17.19
C GLU A 529 -38.25 8.57 16.77
N ALA A 530 -39.07 8.56 15.72
CA ALA A 530 -39.68 7.33 15.22
C ALA A 530 -38.73 6.55 14.30
N GLN A 531 -38.57 5.26 14.55
CA GLN A 531 -37.86 4.33 13.66
C GLN A 531 -38.70 3.97 12.44
N ARG A 532 -38.05 3.41 11.40
CA ARG A 532 -38.75 2.93 10.20
C ARG A 532 -39.88 1.96 10.57
N ASN A 533 -41.10 2.27 10.12
CA ASN A 533 -42.35 1.54 10.32
C ASN A 533 -43.03 1.68 11.70
N GLU A 534 -42.55 2.55 12.60
CA GLU A 534 -43.28 2.91 13.83
C GLU A 534 -44.37 3.94 13.48
N THR A 535 -45.62 3.49 13.28
CA THR A 535 -46.76 4.36 12.92
C THR A 535 -47.77 4.58 14.04
N TYR A 536 -47.55 3.97 15.20
CA TYR A 536 -48.43 4.10 16.36
C TYR A 536 -47.70 4.82 17.50
N VAL A 537 -48.39 5.76 18.14
CA VAL A 537 -47.86 6.55 19.25
C VAL A 537 -48.82 6.44 20.43
N ARG A 538 -48.33 6.05 21.59
CA ARG A 538 -49.08 6.04 22.85
C ARG A 538 -48.51 7.11 23.76
N ILE A 539 -49.38 7.95 24.31
CA ILE A 539 -49.04 9.09 25.15
C ILE A 539 -49.73 8.90 26.49
N GLU A 540 -48.96 8.90 27.57
CA GLU A 540 -49.47 8.80 28.93
C GLU A 540 -49.17 10.11 29.64
N THR A 541 -50.20 10.77 30.19
CA THR A 541 -50.06 12.04 30.89
C THR A 541 -50.28 11.88 32.38
N ASP A 542 -49.57 12.70 33.17
CA ASP A 542 -49.70 12.81 34.63
C ASP A 542 -50.78 13.79 35.09
N SER A 543 -51.67 14.18 34.17
CA SER A 543 -52.64 15.27 34.35
C SER A 543 -53.98 14.93 33.71
N ASP A 544 -55.06 15.48 34.30
CA ASP A 544 -56.44 15.32 33.87
C ASP A 544 -56.83 16.28 32.74
N VAL A 545 -55.92 17.16 32.33
CA VAL A 545 -56.11 18.10 31.22
C VAL A 545 -56.31 17.34 29.90
N SER A 546 -57.40 17.66 29.20
CA SER A 546 -57.68 17.09 27.88
C SER A 546 -56.77 17.72 26.83
N LEU A 547 -55.97 16.90 26.16
CA LEU A 547 -55.08 17.33 25.09
C LEU A 547 -55.66 16.96 23.73
N THR A 548 -55.61 17.90 22.79
CA THR A 548 -55.98 17.70 21.39
C THR A 548 -54.73 17.65 20.52
N PHE A 549 -54.65 16.66 19.62
CA PHE A 549 -53.47 16.42 18.78
C PHE A 549 -53.74 16.96 17.38
N LEU A 550 -53.17 18.12 17.06
CA LEU A 550 -53.50 18.84 15.84
C LEU A 550 -52.79 18.21 14.63
N LYS A 551 -51.46 18.07 14.72
CA LYS A 551 -50.61 17.67 13.60
C LYS A 551 -49.34 16.97 14.08
N ALA A 552 -48.79 16.10 13.26
CA ALA A 552 -47.45 15.55 13.40
C ALA A 552 -46.52 16.15 12.35
N THR A 553 -45.32 16.53 12.76
CA THR A 553 -44.26 17.04 11.89
C THR A 553 -43.32 15.90 11.56
N TYR A 554 -42.94 15.79 10.29
CA TYR A 554 -41.89 14.90 9.83
C TYR A 554 -40.74 15.69 9.21
N LYS A 555 -39.54 15.14 9.34
CA LYS A 555 -38.29 15.67 8.82
C LYS A 555 -37.65 14.66 7.87
N PRO A 556 -36.88 15.13 6.88
CA PRO A 556 -36.11 14.24 6.01
C PRO A 556 -35.09 13.43 6.80
N ILE A 557 -34.92 12.16 6.42
CA ILE A 557 -33.78 11.34 6.86
C ILE A 557 -32.55 11.85 6.10
N ILE A 558 -31.57 12.35 6.84
CA ILE A 558 -30.33 12.89 6.26
C ILE A 558 -29.45 11.71 5.83
N GLU A 559 -29.59 11.28 4.57
CA GLU A 559 -28.69 10.32 3.94
C GLU A 559 -27.53 11.05 3.26
N ARG A 560 -26.31 10.52 3.40
CA ARG A 560 -25.17 11.02 2.62
C ARG A 560 -25.44 10.72 1.14
N ALA A 561 -25.21 11.69 0.26
CA ALA A 561 -25.33 11.43 -1.16
C ALA A 561 -24.15 10.55 -1.62
N GLU A 562 -24.42 9.52 -2.43
CA GLU A 562 -23.44 8.54 -2.89
C GLU A 562 -23.45 8.43 -4.42
N PHE A 563 -22.26 8.30 -5.01
CA PHE A 563 -22.10 7.84 -6.39
C PHE A 563 -21.71 6.37 -6.41
N LYS A 564 -22.18 5.66 -7.43
CA LYS A 564 -22.01 4.21 -7.60
C LYS A 564 -21.13 3.92 -8.81
N ARG A 565 -20.15 3.04 -8.64
CA ARG A 565 -19.37 2.46 -9.72
C ARG A 565 -19.40 0.94 -9.65
N VAL A 566 -19.70 0.31 -10.79
CA VAL A 566 -19.65 -1.15 -10.95
C VAL A 566 -18.23 -1.55 -11.33
N LEU A 567 -17.71 -2.56 -10.64
CA LEU A 567 -16.46 -3.24 -10.96
C LEU A 567 -16.81 -4.65 -11.44
N GLU A 568 -16.41 -4.95 -12.67
CA GLU A 568 -16.62 -6.27 -13.26
C GLU A 568 -15.58 -7.26 -12.70
N ARG A 569 -15.81 -8.55 -12.87
CA ARG A 569 -14.85 -9.59 -12.42
C ARG A 569 -13.44 -9.41 -13.01
N THR A 570 -13.32 -8.84 -14.20
CA THR A 570 -12.01 -8.55 -14.84
C THR A 570 -11.22 -7.43 -14.15
N ASP A 571 -11.89 -6.58 -13.39
CA ASP A 571 -11.27 -5.50 -12.63
C ASP A 571 -10.71 -5.98 -11.28
N LEU A 572 -10.96 -7.25 -10.92
CA LEU A 572 -10.58 -7.88 -9.66
C LEU A 572 -9.60 -9.03 -9.91
N GLU A 573 -8.53 -9.08 -9.14
CA GLU A 573 -7.66 -10.26 -9.10
C GLU A 573 -8.18 -11.23 -8.04
N PHE A 574 -8.19 -12.53 -8.36
CA PHE A 574 -8.77 -13.57 -7.51
C PHE A 574 -7.74 -14.58 -7.02
N GLY A 575 -7.86 -15.00 -5.77
CA GLY A 575 -6.99 -15.94 -5.09
C GLY A 575 -7.70 -16.78 -4.02
N PHE A 576 -6.95 -17.68 -3.40
CA PHE A 576 -7.38 -18.52 -2.30
C PHE A 576 -6.26 -18.74 -1.29
N ASN A 577 -6.52 -18.40 -0.02
CA ASN A 577 -5.63 -18.64 1.08
C ASN A 577 -5.91 -20.02 1.70
N ALA A 578 -4.92 -20.90 1.64
CA ALA A 578 -5.06 -22.27 2.07
C ALA A 578 -4.86 -22.48 3.59
N ASP A 579 -4.30 -21.50 4.30
CA ASP A 579 -4.17 -21.52 5.78
C ASP A 579 -5.51 -21.24 6.44
N THR A 580 -6.21 -20.22 5.93
CA THR A 580 -7.50 -19.76 6.46
C THR A 580 -8.70 -20.36 5.73
N ARG A 581 -8.47 -21.13 4.66
CA ARG A 581 -9.48 -21.64 3.71
C ARG A 581 -10.42 -20.51 3.29
N SER A 582 -9.85 -19.47 2.70
CA SER A 582 -10.55 -18.24 2.35
C SER A 582 -10.34 -17.85 0.89
N SER A 583 -11.38 -17.30 0.26
CA SER A 583 -11.33 -16.68 -1.06
C SER A 583 -10.84 -15.24 -0.96
N VAL A 584 -9.87 -14.86 -1.77
CA VAL A 584 -9.22 -13.54 -1.73
C VAL A 584 -9.48 -12.78 -3.01
N PHE A 585 -9.88 -11.51 -2.90
CA PHE A 585 -10.11 -10.61 -4.03
C PHE A 585 -9.32 -9.32 -3.86
N TYR A 586 -8.62 -8.88 -4.90
CA TYR A 586 -7.85 -7.63 -4.88
C TYR A 586 -8.41 -6.62 -5.88
N PHE A 587 -8.54 -5.36 -5.43
CA PHE A 587 -8.86 -4.21 -6.27
C PHE A 587 -7.71 -3.19 -6.21
N ARG A 588 -7.07 -2.93 -7.36
CA ARG A 588 -5.85 -2.08 -7.44
C ARG A 588 -6.09 -0.57 -7.29
N ASN A 589 -7.34 -0.10 -7.39
CA ASN A 589 -7.73 1.31 -7.25
C ASN A 589 -6.73 2.35 -7.85
N PRO A 590 -6.37 2.27 -9.15
CA PRO A 590 -5.28 3.05 -9.73
C PRO A 590 -5.50 4.57 -9.68
N MET A 591 -6.76 5.02 -9.68
CA MET A 591 -7.14 6.44 -9.61
C MET A 591 -7.33 6.95 -8.18
N ARG A 592 -7.08 6.10 -7.17
CA ARG A 592 -7.17 6.44 -5.74
C ARG A 592 -8.53 7.02 -5.32
N ILE A 593 -9.60 6.45 -5.86
CA ILE A 593 -10.98 6.87 -5.60
C ILE A 593 -11.32 6.56 -4.14
N PRO A 594 -11.90 7.51 -3.36
CA PRO A 594 -12.20 7.33 -1.94
C PRO A 594 -13.45 6.47 -1.73
N ILE A 595 -13.26 5.16 -1.58
CA ILE A 595 -14.34 4.19 -1.43
C ILE A 595 -14.88 4.23 0.00
N HIS A 596 -16.14 4.60 0.17
CA HIS A 596 -16.83 4.57 1.47
C HIS A 596 -17.50 3.23 1.75
N ARG A 597 -18.02 2.59 0.71
CA ARG A 597 -18.82 1.37 0.85
C ARG A 597 -18.65 0.48 -0.36
N ALA A 598 -18.69 -0.83 -0.17
CA ALA A 598 -18.63 -1.83 -1.22
C ALA A 598 -19.76 -2.84 -1.05
N PHE A 599 -20.45 -3.17 -2.14
CA PHE A 599 -21.53 -4.15 -2.16
C PHE A 599 -21.14 -5.32 -3.05
N LEU A 600 -21.18 -6.52 -2.51
CA LEU A 600 -20.75 -7.74 -3.20
C LEU A 600 -21.95 -8.45 -3.83
N PHE A 601 -21.85 -8.77 -5.12
CA PHE A 601 -22.84 -9.59 -5.82
C PHE A 601 -22.30 -11.01 -5.93
N VAL A 602 -22.90 -11.90 -5.13
CA VAL A 602 -22.52 -13.30 -5.03
C VAL A 602 -23.58 -14.15 -5.75
N LYS A 603 -23.13 -15.12 -6.55
CA LYS A 603 -24.01 -15.98 -7.36
C LYS A 603 -24.85 -16.93 -6.52
N GLU A 604 -24.30 -17.42 -5.42
CA GLU A 604 -24.94 -18.39 -4.53
C GLU A 604 -26.19 -17.78 -3.86
N LYS A 605 -27.30 -18.52 -3.87
CA LYS A 605 -28.60 -18.04 -3.33
C LYS A 605 -28.68 -18.04 -1.80
N LYS A 606 -27.84 -18.83 -1.13
CA LYS A 606 -27.82 -18.94 0.33
C LYS A 606 -26.38 -19.13 0.81
N PHE A 607 -25.92 -18.23 1.68
CA PHE A 607 -24.60 -18.31 2.29
C PHE A 607 -24.54 -17.46 3.56
N GLU A 608 -23.55 -17.74 4.40
CA GLU A 608 -23.14 -16.90 5.53
C GLU A 608 -21.62 -17.09 5.70
N ARG A 609 -20.85 -16.02 5.56
CA ARG A 609 -19.38 -16.05 5.55
C ARG A 609 -18.80 -14.88 6.33
N LYS A 610 -17.71 -15.12 7.06
CA LYS A 610 -16.90 -14.04 7.60
C LYS A 610 -16.10 -13.40 6.46
N VAL A 611 -15.93 -12.08 6.49
CA VAL A 611 -15.07 -11.34 5.56
C VAL A 611 -14.14 -10.42 6.33
N ASN A 612 -12.86 -10.41 5.96
CA ASN A 612 -11.89 -9.40 6.39
C ASN A 612 -11.58 -8.48 5.22
N VAL A 613 -11.47 -7.18 5.51
CA VAL A 613 -11.09 -6.18 4.52
C VAL A 613 -9.75 -5.59 4.91
N PHE A 614 -8.83 -5.51 3.95
CA PHE A 614 -7.50 -4.93 4.12
C PHE A 614 -7.29 -3.79 3.12
N PHE A 615 -6.44 -2.85 3.47
CA PHE A 615 -5.99 -1.77 2.59
C PHE A 615 -4.47 -1.75 2.50
N LYS A 616 -3.92 -1.28 1.38
CA LYS A 616 -2.47 -1.14 1.22
C LYS A 616 -1.99 0.18 1.82
N ASN A 617 -1.04 0.12 2.75
CA ASN A 617 -0.50 1.29 3.45
C ASN A 617 0.68 1.94 2.69
N SER A 618 1.21 3.03 3.23
CA SER A 618 2.34 3.77 2.63
C SER A 618 3.65 2.97 2.56
N SER A 619 3.80 1.94 3.41
CA SER A 619 4.91 0.99 3.38
C SER A 619 4.76 -0.10 2.32
N LYS A 620 3.70 -0.03 1.49
CA LYS A 620 3.37 -0.99 0.42
C LYS A 620 2.93 -2.36 0.94
N GLU A 621 2.54 -2.47 2.21
CA GLU A 621 2.04 -3.69 2.84
C GLU A 621 0.52 -3.61 3.08
N PHE A 622 -0.15 -4.76 3.16
CA PHE A 622 -1.59 -4.82 3.46
C PHE A 622 -1.82 -4.83 4.96
N GLU A 623 -2.69 -3.94 5.43
CA GLU A 623 -3.09 -3.79 6.83
C GLU A 623 -4.61 -4.00 6.97
N LEU A 624 -5.03 -4.63 8.08
CA LEU A 624 -6.45 -4.94 8.33
C LEU A 624 -7.23 -3.65 8.58
N LEU A 625 -8.28 -3.43 7.77
CA LEU A 625 -9.20 -2.31 7.94
C LEU A 625 -10.33 -2.66 8.91
N GLY A 626 -10.84 -3.88 8.83
CA GLY A 626 -11.92 -4.38 9.67
C GLY A 626 -12.45 -5.74 9.20
N ASP A 627 -13.34 -6.33 10.00
CA ASP A 627 -13.99 -7.60 9.73
C ASP A 627 -15.52 -7.51 9.83
N GLY A 628 -16.22 -8.43 9.17
CA GLY A 628 -17.67 -8.47 9.11
C GLY A 628 -18.20 -9.84 8.69
N ILE A 629 -19.53 -9.96 8.56
CA ILE A 629 -20.20 -11.18 8.08
C ILE A 629 -21.08 -10.79 6.90
N ILE A 630 -20.92 -11.50 5.78
CA ILE A 630 -21.81 -11.39 4.62
C ILE A 630 -22.74 -12.60 4.57
N PHE A 631 -24.01 -12.39 4.25
CA PHE A 631 -24.98 -13.47 4.18
C PHE A 631 -26.12 -13.20 3.21
N ASN A 632 -26.73 -14.30 2.76
CA ASN A 632 -28.01 -14.30 2.05
C ASN A 632 -28.84 -15.48 2.58
N LYS A 633 -30.03 -15.20 3.14
CA LYS A 633 -30.91 -16.18 3.79
C LYS A 633 -32.20 -16.34 2.99
N SER A 634 -32.75 -17.54 3.03
CA SER A 634 -33.96 -17.93 2.28
C SER A 634 -35.24 -17.20 2.71
N ASN A 635 -35.24 -16.51 3.84
CA ASN A 635 -36.33 -15.61 4.28
C ASN A 635 -36.29 -14.23 3.60
N GLY A 636 -35.35 -14.00 2.66
CA GLY A 636 -35.16 -12.74 1.96
C GLY A 636 -34.25 -11.74 2.68
N SER A 637 -33.69 -12.10 3.85
CA SER A 637 -32.67 -11.27 4.51
C SER A 637 -31.30 -11.49 3.89
N SER A 638 -30.65 -10.42 3.44
CA SER A 638 -29.31 -10.44 2.87
C SER A 638 -28.52 -9.23 3.32
N ASP A 639 -27.27 -9.42 3.69
CA ASP A 639 -26.32 -8.35 3.88
C ASP A 639 -24.99 -8.73 3.22
N THR A 640 -24.65 -8.03 2.14
CA THR A 640 -23.36 -8.16 1.45
C THR A 640 -22.65 -6.80 1.37
N ASN A 641 -23.06 -5.87 2.23
CA ASN A 641 -22.67 -4.49 2.21
C ASN A 641 -21.54 -4.23 3.22
N LEU A 642 -20.40 -3.80 2.71
CA LEU A 642 -19.22 -3.48 3.50
C LEU A 642 -19.13 -1.95 3.61
N VAL A 643 -19.41 -1.42 4.80
CA VAL A 643 -19.35 0.02 5.08
C VAL A 643 -18.07 0.34 5.83
N PHE A 644 -17.27 1.26 5.30
CA PHE A 644 -16.00 1.67 5.90
C PHE A 644 -16.19 2.91 6.77
N SER A 645 -15.59 2.89 7.96
CA SER A 645 -15.63 4.02 8.90
C SER A 645 -14.99 5.29 8.33
N LYS A 646 -13.98 5.11 7.45
CA LYS A 646 -13.34 6.18 6.68
C LYS A 646 -13.22 5.77 5.20
N PRO A 647 -13.38 6.69 4.24
CA PRO A 647 -13.17 6.38 2.82
C PRO A 647 -11.75 5.92 2.54
N ILE A 648 -11.59 4.88 1.70
CA ILE A 648 -10.31 4.25 1.38
C ILE A 648 -9.92 4.51 -0.07
N SER A 649 -8.77 5.13 -0.27
CA SER A 649 -8.22 5.51 -1.58
C SER A 649 -7.07 4.62 -2.05
N SER A 650 -6.67 3.60 -1.28
CA SER A 650 -5.59 2.69 -1.67
C SER A 650 -6.12 1.36 -2.25
N GLU A 651 -5.21 0.43 -2.57
CA GLU A 651 -5.58 -0.92 -3.00
C GLU A 651 -6.35 -1.63 -1.89
N LEU A 652 -7.43 -2.31 -2.25
CA LEU A 652 -8.26 -3.10 -1.33
C LEU A 652 -8.00 -4.59 -1.53
N LYS A 653 -7.94 -5.34 -0.43
CA LYS A 653 -7.96 -6.81 -0.42
C LYS A 653 -9.15 -7.27 0.43
N LEU A 654 -10.02 -8.10 -0.15
CA LEU A 654 -11.13 -8.75 0.53
C LEU A 654 -10.78 -10.22 0.74
N GLU A 655 -10.93 -10.72 1.96
CA GLU A 655 -10.69 -12.12 2.31
C GLU A 655 -11.98 -12.71 2.90
N ILE A 656 -12.63 -13.61 2.17
CA ILE A 656 -13.89 -14.26 2.54
C ILE A 656 -13.59 -15.67 3.06
N PHE A 657 -13.88 -15.94 4.33
CA PHE A 657 -13.58 -17.23 4.97
C PHE A 657 -14.63 -18.27 4.57
N ASP A 658 -14.22 -19.25 3.76
CA ASP A 658 -15.09 -20.30 3.24
C ASP A 658 -15.19 -21.50 4.20
N GLY A 659 -14.12 -21.79 4.94
CA GLY A 659 -14.09 -22.88 5.91
C GLY A 659 -14.22 -24.25 5.24
N ASP A 660 -15.26 -25.02 5.60
CA ASP A 660 -15.57 -26.32 5.00
C ASP A 660 -16.53 -26.25 3.81
N ASP A 661 -17.14 -25.09 3.58
CA ASP A 661 -18.06 -24.90 2.46
C ASP A 661 -17.29 -24.56 1.17
N ASP A 662 -17.98 -24.68 0.03
CA ASP A 662 -17.43 -24.28 -1.27
C ASP A 662 -17.21 -22.74 -1.35
N PRO A 663 -16.14 -22.28 -2.05
CA PRO A 663 -15.87 -20.88 -2.30
C PRO A 663 -17.03 -20.12 -2.95
N LEU A 664 -17.30 -18.90 -2.48
CA LEU A 664 -18.32 -18.03 -3.08
C LEU A 664 -17.89 -17.48 -4.44
N ALA A 665 -18.79 -17.51 -5.42
CA ALA A 665 -18.56 -16.93 -6.73
C ALA A 665 -19.01 -15.46 -6.77
N LEU A 666 -18.05 -14.54 -6.63
CA LEU A 666 -18.26 -13.11 -6.81
C LEU A 666 -18.45 -12.78 -8.31
N GLU A 667 -19.62 -12.28 -8.69
CA GLU A 667 -19.94 -11.88 -10.07
C GLU A 667 -19.46 -10.46 -10.37
N LYS A 668 -19.74 -9.53 -9.45
CA LYS A 668 -19.35 -8.12 -9.54
C LYS A 668 -19.26 -7.49 -8.15
N MET A 669 -18.57 -6.36 -8.07
CA MET A 669 -18.53 -5.52 -6.87
C MET A 669 -19.01 -4.12 -7.22
N GLU A 670 -19.89 -3.54 -6.42
CA GLU A 670 -20.28 -2.14 -6.56
C GLU A 670 -19.62 -1.33 -5.46
N ILE A 671 -18.82 -0.34 -5.86
CA ILE A 671 -18.19 0.59 -4.92
C ILE A 671 -18.99 1.89 -4.89
N PHE A 672 -19.10 2.46 -3.71
CA PHE A 672 -19.83 3.68 -3.41
C PHE A 672 -18.88 4.71 -2.84
N THR A 673 -18.92 5.90 -3.42
CA THR A 673 -18.13 7.07 -3.03
C THR A 673 -19.08 8.14 -2.54
N LEU A 674 -18.72 8.84 -1.47
CA LEU A 674 -19.52 9.96 -0.98
C LEU A 674 -19.46 11.11 -2.00
N GLN A 675 -20.60 11.75 -2.25
CA GLN A 675 -20.65 12.99 -3.00
C GLN A 675 -20.07 14.11 -2.13
N GLU A 676 -19.10 14.81 -2.66
CA GLU A 676 -18.40 15.89 -1.98
C GLU A 676 -18.80 17.26 -2.57
N GLU A 677 -18.69 18.29 -1.75
CA GLU A 677 -18.74 19.68 -2.17
C GLU A 677 -17.42 20.36 -1.84
N ILE A 678 -16.96 21.19 -2.77
CA ILE A 678 -15.74 21.96 -2.62
C ILE A 678 -16.12 23.41 -2.29
N VAL A 679 -15.48 23.98 -1.27
CA VAL A 679 -15.60 25.39 -0.89
C VAL A 679 -14.25 26.08 -1.08
N PHE A 680 -14.25 27.26 -1.70
CA PHE A 680 -13.04 28.03 -2.04
C PHE A 680 -13.27 29.54 -1.91
N PRO A 681 -12.23 30.37 -1.66
CA PRO A 681 -12.37 31.81 -1.53
C PRO A 681 -12.62 32.50 -2.89
N LEU A 682 -13.50 33.51 -2.88
CA LEU A 682 -13.78 34.38 -4.06
C LEU A 682 -12.98 35.68 -4.03
N HIS A 683 -12.31 35.99 -2.92
CA HIS A 683 -11.42 37.13 -2.78
C HIS A 683 -10.02 36.60 -2.48
N LEU A 684 -9.05 36.95 -3.33
CA LEU A 684 -7.63 36.62 -3.16
C LEU A 684 -6.91 37.94 -2.81
N GLU A 685 -5.79 37.88 -2.09
CA GLU A 685 -5.04 39.07 -1.60
C GLU A 685 -4.66 40.11 -2.68
N THR A 686 -4.76 39.74 -3.97
CA THR A 686 -4.74 40.68 -5.08
C THR A 686 -6.17 41.02 -5.50
N ASP A 687 -6.58 42.28 -5.33
CA ASP A 687 -7.89 42.95 -5.56
C ASP A 687 -8.65 42.70 -6.90
N GLN A 688 -8.45 41.60 -7.60
CA GLN A 688 -9.20 41.25 -8.80
C GLN A 688 -10.36 40.31 -8.47
N GLU A 689 -11.57 40.64 -8.95
CA GLU A 689 -12.70 39.73 -8.95
C GLU A 689 -12.31 38.43 -9.66
N VAL A 690 -12.52 37.29 -9.00
CA VAL A 690 -12.21 35.96 -9.55
C VAL A 690 -13.23 35.63 -10.65
N GLN A 691 -12.80 35.73 -11.91
CA GLN A 691 -13.57 35.34 -13.10
C GLN A 691 -12.80 34.23 -13.85
N ASP A 692 -13.47 33.35 -14.59
CA ASP A 692 -12.85 32.24 -15.36
C ASP A 692 -12.14 31.13 -14.55
N LEU A 693 -12.84 30.58 -13.56
CA LEU A 693 -12.37 29.44 -12.78
C LEU A 693 -12.44 28.12 -13.55
N LYS A 694 -11.42 27.27 -13.40
CA LYS A 694 -11.42 25.90 -13.93
C LYS A 694 -11.04 24.90 -12.84
N ILE A 695 -11.70 23.76 -12.80
CA ILE A 695 -11.27 22.59 -12.02
C ILE A 695 -10.59 21.58 -12.95
N PHE A 696 -9.34 21.26 -12.66
CA PHE A 696 -8.54 20.24 -13.36
C PHE A 696 -8.48 18.96 -12.52
N TYR A 697 -8.57 17.80 -13.18
CA TYR A 697 -8.57 16.48 -12.54
C TYR A 697 -8.14 15.35 -13.51
N GLY A 698 -8.02 14.12 -13.02
CA GLY A 698 -7.60 12.96 -13.81
C GLY A 698 -6.08 12.79 -13.87
N ASN A 699 -5.37 13.20 -12.82
CA ASN A 699 -3.94 13.03 -12.67
C ASN A 699 -3.62 12.06 -11.51
N PRO A 700 -3.40 10.76 -11.77
CA PRO A 700 -3.17 9.79 -10.70
C PRO A 700 -1.87 10.04 -9.91
N TYR A 701 -1.00 10.93 -10.40
CA TYR A 701 0.27 11.29 -9.78
C TYR A 701 0.23 12.60 -8.97
N ALA A 702 -0.91 13.27 -8.92
CA ALA A 702 -1.02 14.51 -8.16
C ALA A 702 -0.88 14.27 -6.64
N GLN A 703 -0.05 15.10 -6.00
CA GLN A 703 0.15 15.10 -4.56
C GLN A 703 -1.08 15.70 -3.84
N PRO A 704 -1.39 15.29 -2.59
CA PRO A 704 -2.41 15.93 -1.78
C PRO A 704 -2.08 17.42 -1.61
N VAL A 705 -3.11 18.26 -1.57
CA VAL A 705 -2.90 19.71 -1.42
C VAL A 705 -2.89 20.07 0.05
N GLU A 706 -1.82 20.72 0.49
CA GLU A 706 -1.69 21.22 1.86
C GLU A 706 -2.05 22.71 1.86
N PHE A 707 -3.35 23.00 1.95
CA PHE A 707 -3.84 24.36 2.15
C PHE A 707 -4.18 24.58 3.62
N ASP A 708 -3.79 25.72 4.21
CA ASP A 708 -4.18 26.09 5.58
C ASP A 708 -5.61 26.65 5.67
N PHE A 709 -6.40 26.47 4.60
CA PHE A 709 -7.71 27.08 4.48
C PHE A 709 -8.73 26.53 5.47
N GLU A 710 -8.59 25.25 5.87
CA GLU A 710 -9.46 24.65 6.88
C GLU A 710 -9.36 25.37 8.24
N LYS A 711 -8.19 25.94 8.59
CA LYS A 711 -7.99 26.66 9.85
C LYS A 711 -8.54 28.08 9.85
N THR A 712 -8.70 28.69 8.66
CA THR A 712 -9.18 30.07 8.51
C THR A 712 -10.64 30.16 8.07
N PHE A 713 -11.25 29.03 7.67
CA PHE A 713 -12.64 28.95 7.27
C PHE A 713 -13.60 29.04 8.48
N SER A 714 -14.62 29.91 8.38
CA SER A 714 -15.72 30.00 9.34
C SER A 714 -17.05 29.64 8.68
N GLU A 715 -17.79 28.71 9.27
CA GLU A 715 -19.08 28.22 8.75
C GLU A 715 -20.19 29.29 8.74
N SER A 716 -20.03 30.38 9.51
CA SER A 716 -21.00 31.47 9.64
C SER A 716 -21.06 32.45 8.46
N VAL A 717 -20.22 32.25 7.43
CA VAL A 717 -20.01 33.20 6.33
C VAL A 717 -20.80 32.82 5.08
N PHE A 718 -21.28 33.83 4.33
CA PHE A 718 -22.07 33.65 3.11
C PHE A 718 -21.33 32.84 2.02
N GLN A 719 -21.98 31.77 1.54
CA GLN A 719 -21.48 30.88 0.49
C GLN A 719 -22.35 31.00 -0.77
N ASN A 720 -21.73 31.23 -1.92
CA ASN A 720 -22.42 31.28 -3.22
C ASN A 720 -22.29 29.94 -3.95
N GLU A 721 -23.42 29.36 -4.36
CA GLU A 721 -23.40 28.17 -5.22
C GLU A 721 -22.92 28.54 -6.63
N ALA A 722 -21.80 27.93 -7.02
CA ALA A 722 -21.24 28.02 -8.36
C ALA A 722 -21.59 26.78 -9.18
N LEU A 723 -21.73 26.95 -10.50
CA LEU A 723 -22.15 25.90 -11.42
C LEU A 723 -20.95 25.35 -12.20
N ILE A 724 -20.78 24.03 -12.15
CA ILE A 724 -19.80 23.30 -12.94
C ILE A 724 -20.36 23.04 -14.35
N GLN A 725 -19.57 23.28 -15.39
CA GLN A 725 -19.92 22.99 -16.79
C GLN A 725 -19.53 21.55 -17.20
N GLU A 726 -19.79 21.18 -18.46
CA GLU A 726 -19.48 19.85 -19.01
C GLU A 726 -17.97 19.52 -19.00
N GLU A 727 -17.64 18.21 -18.91
CA GLU A 727 -16.27 17.70 -18.95
C GLU A 727 -15.64 17.97 -20.33
N ARG A 728 -14.41 18.52 -20.33
CA ARG A 728 -13.59 18.64 -21.53
C ARG A 728 -12.25 17.96 -21.32
N GLU A 729 -11.77 17.28 -22.35
CA GLU A 729 -10.40 16.76 -22.37
C GLU A 729 -9.44 17.93 -22.54
N ASN A 730 -8.35 17.94 -21.77
CA ASN A 730 -7.36 19.00 -21.80
C ASN A 730 -6.51 18.86 -23.07
N GLU A 731 -6.67 19.78 -24.02
CA GLU A 731 -5.91 19.80 -25.27
C GLU A 731 -4.39 19.89 -25.07
N ASN A 732 -3.95 20.43 -23.93
CA ASN A 732 -2.54 20.54 -23.56
C ASN A 732 -2.02 19.31 -22.78
N PHE A 733 -2.86 18.28 -22.59
CA PHE A 733 -2.45 17.04 -21.93
C PHE A 733 -1.44 16.29 -22.80
N GLY A 734 -0.28 16.01 -22.21
CA GLY A 734 0.76 15.24 -22.87
C GLY A 734 1.63 14.55 -21.85
N TYR A 735 1.90 13.27 -22.06
CA TYR A 735 2.88 12.57 -21.25
C TYR A 735 4.25 13.19 -21.49
N SER A 736 4.86 13.74 -20.45
CA SER A 736 6.19 14.31 -20.56
C SER A 736 7.26 13.30 -20.12
N MET A 737 8.51 13.56 -20.49
CA MET A 737 9.66 12.69 -20.18
C MET A 737 10.26 12.95 -18.79
N GLY A 738 9.97 14.12 -18.19
CA GLY A 738 10.61 14.60 -16.94
C GLY A 738 9.66 15.21 -15.91
N GLU A 739 8.41 15.52 -16.27
CA GLU A 739 7.38 16.09 -15.40
C GLU A 739 6.06 15.28 -15.49
N PRO A 740 5.34 15.04 -14.38
CA PRO A 740 4.04 14.38 -14.42
C PRO A 740 3.04 15.05 -15.38
N PRO A 741 2.28 14.28 -16.17
CA PRO A 741 2.14 12.83 -16.09
C PRO A 741 3.26 12.17 -16.90
N VAL A 742 4.13 11.39 -16.26
CA VAL A 742 5.17 10.64 -16.96
C VAL A 742 4.63 9.23 -17.21
N SER A 743 4.68 8.76 -18.45
CA SER A 743 4.26 7.39 -18.75
C SER A 743 5.07 6.40 -17.91
N THR A 744 4.37 5.56 -17.13
CA THR A 744 5.02 4.53 -16.30
C THR A 744 5.86 3.58 -17.15
N TRP A 745 5.43 3.30 -18.38
CA TRP A 745 6.18 2.48 -19.34
C TRP A 745 7.48 3.14 -19.76
N ILE A 746 7.46 4.44 -20.03
CA ILE A 746 8.67 5.20 -20.41
C ILE A 746 9.68 5.19 -19.26
N ILE A 747 9.23 5.44 -18.02
CA ILE A 747 10.07 5.39 -16.82
C ILE A 747 10.73 4.02 -16.67
N ARG A 748 9.95 2.93 -16.82
CA ARG A 748 10.46 1.56 -16.72
C ARG A 748 11.49 1.26 -17.81
N ILE A 749 11.22 1.66 -19.06
CA ILE A 749 12.16 1.49 -20.18
C ILE A 749 13.49 2.20 -19.88
N PHE A 750 13.46 3.45 -19.40
CA PHE A 750 14.68 4.17 -19.05
C PHE A 750 15.45 3.54 -17.89
N PHE A 751 14.74 3.00 -16.90
CA PHE A 751 15.38 2.27 -15.80
C PHE A 751 16.14 1.04 -16.33
N PHE A 752 15.48 0.20 -17.14
CA PHE A 752 16.11 -1.00 -17.71
C PHE A 752 17.22 -0.68 -18.72
N LEU A 753 17.10 0.41 -19.48
CA LEU A 753 18.17 0.91 -20.32
C LEU A 753 19.39 1.32 -19.48
N GLY A 754 19.18 2.07 -18.39
CA GLY A 754 20.23 2.43 -17.45
C GLY A 754 20.91 1.22 -16.82
N LEU A 755 20.13 0.19 -16.47
CA LEU A 755 20.66 -1.08 -15.93
C LEU A 755 21.49 -1.84 -16.97
N THR A 756 21.09 -1.79 -18.24
CA THR A 756 21.85 -2.39 -19.36
C THR A 756 23.18 -1.67 -19.58
N ILE A 757 23.17 -0.33 -19.56
CA ILE A 757 24.40 0.49 -19.61
C ILE A 757 25.32 0.16 -18.43
N LEU A 758 24.76 0.09 -17.23
CA LEU A 758 25.50 -0.24 -16.02
C LEU A 758 26.13 -1.64 -16.08
N ALA A 759 25.39 -2.64 -16.58
CA ALA A 759 25.88 -4.00 -16.76
C ALA A 759 27.07 -4.04 -17.73
N PHE A 760 26.98 -3.30 -18.85
CA PHE A 760 28.07 -3.17 -19.81
C PHE A 760 29.31 -2.49 -19.22
N LEU A 761 29.13 -1.38 -18.49
CA LEU A 761 30.23 -0.65 -17.85
C LEU A 761 30.89 -1.49 -16.75
N THR A 762 30.08 -2.16 -15.93
CA THR A 762 30.56 -3.07 -14.88
C THR A 762 31.34 -4.22 -15.50
N TYR A 763 30.85 -4.85 -16.57
CA TYR A 763 31.59 -5.86 -17.31
C TYR A 763 32.97 -5.36 -17.77
N ARG A 764 33.05 -4.13 -18.30
CA ARG A 764 34.34 -3.50 -18.65
C ARG A 764 35.24 -3.30 -17.43
N VAL A 765 34.71 -2.85 -16.30
CA VAL A 765 35.45 -2.71 -15.04
C VAL A 765 36.06 -4.04 -14.58
N PHE A 766 35.40 -5.18 -14.80
CA PHE A 766 35.95 -6.48 -14.43
C PHE A 766 36.87 -7.09 -15.51
N ARG A 767 36.67 -6.80 -16.80
CA ARG A 767 37.50 -7.30 -17.91
C ARG A 767 38.87 -6.63 -17.99
N PHE A 768 38.94 -5.31 -17.79
CA PHE A 768 40.17 -4.53 -17.91
C PHE A 768 41.08 -4.59 -16.66
N LYS A 769 41.22 -5.76 -16.05
CA LYS A 769 42.20 -5.92 -14.97
C LYS A 769 43.60 -5.84 -15.57
N VAL A 770 44.37 -4.89 -15.04
CA VAL A 770 45.78 -4.65 -15.35
C VAL A 770 46.55 -5.96 -15.18
N SER A 771 47.24 -6.37 -16.24
CA SER A 771 48.45 -7.17 -16.16
C SER A 771 49.41 -6.42 -15.24
N VAL A 772 49.38 -6.75 -13.95
CA VAL A 772 50.47 -6.40 -13.05
C VAL A 772 51.59 -7.36 -13.44
N GLU A 773 52.37 -6.94 -14.44
CA GLU A 773 53.69 -7.52 -14.64
C GLU A 773 54.48 -7.33 -13.34
N THR A 774 55.06 -8.46 -12.92
CA THR A 774 55.90 -8.70 -11.76
C THR A 774 56.99 -7.68 -11.54
#